data_AF-A0A1N7IQH9-F1
#
_entry.id   AF-A0A1N7IQH9-F1
#
_cell.length_a   1.000
_cell.length_b   1.000
_cell.length_c   1.000
_cell.angle_alpha   90.00
_cell.angle_beta   90.00
_cell.angle_gamma   90.00
#
_symmetry.space_group_name_H-M   'P 1'
#
loop_
_entity.id
_entity.type
_entity.pdbx_description
1 polymer ?
#
loop_
_entity_poly.entity_id
_entity_poly.type
_entity_poly.pdbx_seq_one_letter_code
_entity_poly.pdbx_strand_id
1 'polypeptide(L)'
;MKKITTFLLGFTAPFYFAQQAGDVVSAEQKLDLTPQGVINFIANNLGEQDAPDFASYLNSFNVGLKGYKITYYTKNENNALVKATGLLMYPNVGYKLSTVVSDHGTTDSRQNVPSNFKGALTAGFVVELSYVLNGYILMAPDYVGMGTGDGVHPYVDYATEAGATIDFVTAANKVLAQLGIKRYDEYFLAGYSQGAHAAMSTLKRLSISNPTNLKFKYAYMGDGPYDFSGVTLNKGVLEKDFYPFTSFLANVLHTCNNTGFKTYNTDISEVISAEYLDKYNYHVVQDNGGLLWGPVIWKKLFTNNFINDVTNNPNNKLRQCMKPKDVYDWYNKTPMTLGHSTVDLAIPPENTSKTIDVQRGYYAWWDLNKYKLDSFYWGPIGHVGGILPFTLASNAKFNTLRSGGLLNQWAIAGSVFGKQAANSTDQETPPLYSSQIKPQLGNMELLEITDFNKEKAASRSAANRSLSSLEDGVYLLKVSENNESKMIPYIKNTPKEVAENEIVQSESATLLKLKINQDELSSINIFDENKSLVKTISKDQYLKQDGISLQNLDSQKYTFEVITSYYNLQFSKSLGKPSENNADIFTQNRQIKVRANQDIKNISIYNISGALILQQEVNAVQFESRSLDSGVYVVQVILSNGKAINKKVKL
;
A
#
# COMPACT_ATOMS: atom_id res chain seq x y z
N MET A 1 -11.14 -33.42 71.72
CA MET A 1 -12.13 -34.12 70.86
C MET A 1 -12.50 -33.19 69.71
N LYS A 2 -12.51 -33.73 68.49
CA LYS A 2 -12.45 -33.03 67.20
C LYS A 2 -13.69 -32.15 66.95
N LYS A 3 -13.46 -30.91 66.51
CA LYS A 3 -14.49 -30.09 65.83
C LYS A 3 -14.61 -30.60 64.39
N ILE A 4 -15.82 -30.99 64.01
CA ILE A 4 -16.19 -31.39 62.66
C ILE A 4 -16.38 -30.10 61.85
N THR A 5 -15.51 -29.87 60.88
CA THR A 5 -15.67 -28.81 59.88
C THR A 5 -16.28 -29.44 58.63
N THR A 6 -17.56 -29.18 58.41
CA THR A 6 -18.28 -29.56 57.20
C THR A 6 -17.75 -28.72 56.04
N PHE A 7 -17.10 -29.36 55.06
CA PHE A 7 -16.67 -28.71 53.82
C PHE A 7 -17.89 -28.68 52.87
N LEU A 8 -18.39 -27.48 52.56
CA LEU A 8 -19.33 -27.30 51.45
C LEU A 8 -18.56 -27.52 50.14
N LEU A 9 -18.92 -28.57 49.40
CA LEU A 9 -18.58 -28.72 47.99
C LEU A 9 -19.32 -27.65 47.19
N GLY A 10 -18.61 -26.57 46.84
CA GLY A 10 -19.06 -25.64 45.82
C GLY A 10 -19.00 -26.33 44.46
N PHE A 11 -20.16 -26.54 43.84
CA PHE A 11 -20.28 -26.91 42.44
C PHE A 11 -19.70 -25.79 41.56
N THR A 12 -18.43 -25.88 41.17
CA THR A 12 -17.92 -25.14 40.02
C THR A 12 -18.32 -25.90 38.76
N ALA A 13 -19.43 -25.51 38.15
CA ALA A 13 -19.73 -25.95 36.79
C ALA A 13 -18.63 -25.44 35.85
N PRO A 14 -17.94 -26.30 35.09
CA PRO A 14 -17.06 -25.83 34.02
C PRO A 14 -17.94 -25.21 32.95
N PHE A 15 -17.91 -23.88 32.83
CA PHE A 15 -18.43 -23.21 31.64
C PHE A 15 -17.55 -23.66 30.47
N TYR A 16 -18.01 -24.67 29.72
CA TYR A 16 -17.49 -24.95 28.40
C TYR A 16 -17.84 -23.75 27.52
N PHE A 17 -16.93 -22.80 27.36
CA PHE A 17 -17.08 -21.77 26.35
C PHE A 17 -17.16 -22.47 24.99
N ALA A 18 -18.25 -22.22 24.25
CA ALA A 18 -18.38 -22.70 22.89
C ALA A 18 -17.20 -22.16 22.06
N GLN A 19 -16.64 -23.01 21.19
CA GLN A 19 -15.54 -22.64 20.31
C GLN A 19 -15.92 -21.42 19.47
N GLN A 20 -14.96 -20.51 19.30
CA GLN A 20 -15.15 -19.27 18.59
C GLN A 20 -14.14 -19.14 17.45
N ALA A 21 -14.46 -18.24 16.53
CA ALA A 21 -13.53 -17.82 15.49
C ALA A 21 -12.24 -17.25 16.15
N GLY A 22 -11.08 -17.65 15.64
CA GLY A 22 -9.76 -17.34 16.21
C GLY A 22 -9.31 -18.24 17.36
N ASP A 23 -10.06 -19.29 17.71
CA ASP A 23 -9.58 -20.33 18.64
C ASP A 23 -8.60 -21.29 17.98
N VAL A 24 -7.52 -21.61 18.70
CA VAL A 24 -6.47 -22.54 18.26
C VAL A 24 -6.95 -23.97 18.47
N VAL A 25 -6.89 -24.78 17.42
CA VAL A 25 -7.12 -26.24 17.46
C VAL A 25 -5.81 -26.98 17.70
N SER A 26 -4.77 -26.66 16.92
CA SER A 26 -3.43 -27.20 17.07
C SER A 26 -2.38 -26.22 16.58
N ALA A 27 -1.16 -26.33 17.11
CA ALA A 27 0.02 -25.65 16.61
C ALA A 27 1.16 -26.67 16.50
N GLU A 28 1.51 -27.04 15.27
CA GLU A 28 2.48 -28.08 14.98
C GLU A 28 3.77 -27.44 14.46
N GLN A 29 4.89 -27.64 15.16
CA GLN A 29 6.18 -27.20 14.64
C GLN A 29 6.56 -28.06 13.43
N LYS A 30 6.65 -27.42 12.25
CA LYS A 30 7.01 -28.07 10.98
C LYS A 30 8.43 -27.77 10.54
N LEU A 31 9.04 -26.72 11.09
CA LEU A 31 10.35 -26.23 10.68
C LEU A 31 11.16 -25.72 11.88
N ASP A 32 12.43 -26.14 11.96
CA ASP A 32 13.45 -25.65 12.88
C ASP A 32 14.80 -25.74 12.16
N LEU A 33 15.27 -24.62 11.61
CA LEU A 33 16.47 -24.56 10.78
C LEU A 33 17.57 -23.74 11.46
N THR A 34 18.80 -24.24 11.36
CA THR A 34 20.00 -23.44 11.58
C THR A 34 20.20 -22.45 10.42
N PRO A 35 21.03 -21.40 10.57
CA PRO A 35 21.33 -20.51 9.46
C PRO A 35 21.86 -21.22 8.20
N GLN A 36 22.68 -22.26 8.37
CA GLN A 36 23.14 -23.08 7.25
C GLN A 36 22.00 -23.86 6.58
N GLY A 37 21.05 -24.36 7.38
CA GLY A 37 19.86 -25.05 6.86
C GLY A 37 18.95 -24.11 6.05
N VAL A 38 18.94 -22.82 6.37
CA VAL A 38 18.15 -21.81 5.66
C VAL A 38 18.65 -21.59 4.23
N ILE A 39 19.97 -21.64 3.98
CA ILE A 39 20.52 -21.53 2.62
C ILE A 39 19.95 -22.64 1.71
N ASN A 40 19.94 -23.88 2.21
CA ASN A 40 19.35 -25.00 1.48
C ASN A 40 17.83 -24.86 1.33
N PHE A 41 17.15 -24.30 2.35
CA PHE A 41 15.72 -24.06 2.29
C PHE A 41 15.37 -23.00 1.22
N ILE A 42 16.12 -21.90 1.14
CA ILE A 42 15.97 -20.87 0.10
C ILE A 42 16.08 -21.53 -1.29
N ALA A 43 17.16 -22.28 -1.55
CA ALA A 43 17.38 -22.91 -2.85
C ALA A 43 16.26 -23.87 -3.31
N ASN A 44 15.50 -24.45 -2.37
CA ASN A 44 14.41 -25.40 -2.68
C ASN A 44 13.01 -24.76 -2.74
N ASN A 45 12.85 -23.53 -2.26
CA ASN A 45 11.54 -22.87 -2.12
C ASN A 45 11.41 -21.60 -2.96
N LEU A 46 12.50 -21.22 -3.62
CA LEU A 46 12.55 -20.25 -4.68
C LEU A 46 11.86 -20.81 -5.94
N GLY A 47 10.95 -20.04 -6.53
CA GLY A 47 10.20 -20.43 -7.73
C GLY A 47 10.98 -20.23 -9.03
N GLU A 48 10.34 -20.48 -10.17
CA GLU A 48 10.97 -20.29 -11.50
C GLU A 48 11.31 -18.83 -11.84
N GLN A 49 10.78 -17.86 -11.07
CA GLN A 49 11.06 -16.43 -11.20
C GLN A 49 12.46 -16.01 -10.67
N ASP A 50 13.37 -16.95 -10.42
CA ASP A 50 14.64 -16.70 -9.77
C ASP A 50 15.57 -15.73 -10.52
N ALA A 51 15.69 -14.53 -9.96
CA ALA A 51 16.79 -13.62 -10.28
C ALA A 51 17.99 -13.96 -9.37
N PRO A 52 19.19 -14.24 -9.91
CA PRO A 52 20.38 -14.56 -9.11
C PRO A 52 20.69 -13.53 -8.02
N ASP A 53 20.50 -12.24 -8.33
CA ASP A 53 20.70 -11.15 -7.38
C ASP A 53 19.68 -11.17 -6.24
N PHE A 54 18.44 -11.60 -6.52
CA PHE A 54 17.40 -11.73 -5.51
C PHE A 54 17.68 -12.93 -4.59
N ALA A 55 18.09 -14.07 -5.15
CA ALA A 55 18.54 -15.21 -4.37
C ALA A 55 19.77 -14.86 -3.51
N SER A 56 20.73 -14.10 -4.07
CA SER A 56 21.88 -13.57 -3.32
C SER A 56 21.46 -12.65 -2.18
N TYR A 57 20.48 -11.77 -2.42
CA TYR A 57 19.88 -10.93 -1.39
C TYR A 57 19.26 -11.77 -0.26
N LEU A 58 18.46 -12.79 -0.56
CA LEU A 58 17.90 -13.67 0.48
C LEU A 58 18.98 -14.45 1.24
N ASN A 59 20.03 -14.93 0.55
CA ASN A 59 21.15 -15.64 1.17
C ASN A 59 22.07 -14.73 2.01
N SER A 60 21.92 -13.40 1.91
CA SER A 60 22.67 -12.47 2.75
C SER A 60 22.22 -12.45 4.22
N PHE A 61 21.03 -13.02 4.51
CA PHE A 61 20.50 -13.11 5.87
C PHE A 61 20.97 -14.39 6.58
N ASN A 62 21.80 -14.23 7.61
CA ASN A 62 22.38 -15.34 8.38
C ASN A 62 21.59 -15.61 9.67
N VAL A 63 20.36 -16.12 9.54
CA VAL A 63 19.45 -16.42 10.67
C VAL A 63 18.92 -17.85 10.60
N GLY A 64 18.72 -18.49 11.75
CA GLY A 64 17.92 -19.71 11.83
C GLY A 64 16.42 -19.38 11.84
N LEU A 65 15.56 -20.30 11.39
CA LEU A 65 14.11 -20.08 11.27
C LEU A 65 13.32 -21.14 12.03
N LYS A 66 12.16 -20.75 12.55
CA LYS A 66 11.15 -21.67 13.10
C LYS A 66 9.81 -21.44 12.40
N GLY A 67 9.08 -22.52 12.14
CA GLY A 67 7.79 -22.49 11.47
C GLY A 67 6.78 -23.45 12.08
N TYR A 68 5.55 -22.97 12.26
CA TYR A 68 4.43 -23.69 12.83
C TYR A 68 3.24 -23.65 11.87
N LYS A 69 2.67 -24.82 11.60
CA LYS A 69 1.33 -24.91 11.02
C LYS A 69 0.32 -24.81 12.16
N ILE A 70 -0.52 -23.79 12.11
CA ILE A 70 -1.60 -23.60 13.09
C ILE A 70 -2.91 -23.99 12.42
N THR A 71 -3.66 -24.87 13.08
CA THR A 71 -5.06 -25.12 12.76
C THR A 71 -5.92 -24.31 13.71
N TYR A 72 -6.88 -23.55 13.18
CA TYR A 72 -7.73 -22.63 13.95
C TYR A 72 -9.16 -22.65 13.45
N TYR A 73 -10.09 -22.17 14.27
CA TYR A 73 -11.48 -21.97 13.87
C TYR A 73 -11.68 -20.62 13.19
N THR A 74 -12.44 -20.60 12.10
CA THR A 74 -12.95 -19.40 11.43
C THR A 74 -14.35 -19.68 10.88
N LYS A 75 -14.91 -18.78 10.09
CA LYS A 75 -16.23 -18.93 9.49
C LYS A 75 -16.17 -19.01 7.97
N ASN A 76 -16.91 -19.94 7.40
CA ASN A 76 -17.07 -20.07 5.96
C ASN A 76 -18.14 -19.11 5.40
N GLU A 77 -18.42 -19.23 4.11
CA GLU A 77 -19.38 -18.41 3.36
C GLU A 77 -20.83 -18.55 3.85
N ASN A 78 -21.13 -19.64 4.55
CA ASN A 78 -22.42 -19.91 5.19
C ASN A 78 -22.46 -19.44 6.67
N ASN A 79 -21.43 -18.70 7.12
CA ASN A 79 -21.24 -18.26 8.51
C ASN A 79 -21.17 -19.42 9.52
N ALA A 80 -20.86 -20.64 9.04
CA ALA A 80 -20.64 -21.82 9.87
C ALA A 80 -19.19 -21.86 10.36
N LEU A 81 -18.99 -22.29 11.61
CA LEU A 81 -17.67 -22.43 12.19
C LEU A 81 -16.96 -23.65 11.58
N VAL A 82 -15.78 -23.43 11.01
CA VAL A 82 -14.98 -24.43 10.28
C VAL A 82 -13.51 -24.33 10.69
N LYS A 83 -12.73 -25.38 10.43
CA LYS A 83 -11.27 -25.32 10.62
C LYS A 83 -10.59 -24.77 9.37
N ALA A 84 -9.63 -23.89 9.59
CA ALA A 84 -8.69 -23.43 8.57
C ALA A 84 -7.25 -23.60 9.09
N THR A 85 -6.28 -23.43 8.20
CA THR A 85 -4.86 -23.51 8.53
C THR A 85 -4.10 -22.25 8.12
N GLY A 86 -2.91 -22.07 8.68
CA GLY A 86 -2.00 -21.01 8.29
C GLY A 86 -0.62 -21.19 8.90
N LEU A 87 0.34 -20.42 8.39
CA LEU A 87 1.74 -20.44 8.79
C LEU A 87 2.06 -19.33 9.79
N LEU A 88 2.62 -19.71 10.92
CA LEU A 88 3.36 -18.81 11.80
C LEU A 88 4.86 -19.12 11.66
N MET A 89 5.65 -18.16 11.17
CA MET A 89 7.08 -18.37 10.94
C MET A 89 7.89 -17.17 11.41
N TYR A 90 9.07 -17.39 11.98
CA TYR A 90 9.90 -16.29 12.50
C TYR A 90 11.37 -16.70 12.59
N PRO A 91 12.31 -15.73 12.55
CA PRO A 91 13.71 -15.98 12.82
C PRO A 91 13.93 -16.30 14.30
N ASN A 92 14.80 -17.28 14.58
CA ASN A 92 15.11 -17.75 15.92
C ASN A 92 16.14 -16.83 16.60
N VAL A 93 15.67 -15.73 17.18
CA VAL A 93 16.52 -14.64 17.70
C VAL A 93 16.05 -14.12 19.06
N GLY A 94 16.95 -13.48 19.80
CA GLY A 94 16.72 -13.08 21.21
C GLY A 94 16.08 -11.71 21.44
N TYR A 95 15.85 -10.92 20.39
CA TYR A 95 15.33 -9.55 20.42
C TYR A 95 13.91 -9.45 19.86
N LYS A 96 13.27 -8.29 20.03
CA LYS A 96 11.88 -8.06 19.58
C LYS A 96 11.78 -7.97 18.06
N LEU A 97 10.75 -8.61 17.51
CA LEU A 97 10.42 -8.58 16.09
C LEU A 97 9.11 -7.84 15.84
N SER A 98 8.98 -7.23 14.66
CA SER A 98 7.71 -6.73 14.12
C SER A 98 6.97 -7.86 13.41
N THR A 99 5.67 -7.70 13.16
CA THR A 99 4.87 -8.75 12.51
C THR A 99 4.42 -8.32 11.10
N VAL A 100 4.55 -9.20 10.11
CA VAL A 100 3.91 -9.08 8.80
C VAL A 100 2.81 -10.14 8.70
N VAL A 101 1.61 -9.70 8.34
CA VAL A 101 0.51 -10.56 7.93
C VAL A 101 0.53 -10.59 6.40
N SER A 102 0.73 -11.78 5.81
CA SER A 102 0.85 -11.95 4.36
C SER A 102 -0.31 -12.78 3.83
N ASP A 103 -1.20 -12.12 3.09
CA ASP A 103 -2.30 -12.75 2.38
C ASP A 103 -1.82 -13.22 1.00
N HIS A 104 -1.82 -14.53 0.74
CA HIS A 104 -1.22 -15.09 -0.47
C HIS A 104 -2.12 -14.91 -1.71
N GLY A 105 -1.49 -14.87 -2.89
CA GLY A 105 -2.17 -14.85 -4.19
C GLY A 105 -2.83 -16.18 -4.55
N THR A 106 -3.37 -16.27 -5.77
CA THR A 106 -4.01 -17.50 -6.25
C THR A 106 -3.00 -18.62 -6.43
N THR A 107 -3.33 -19.82 -5.94
CA THR A 107 -2.47 -21.00 -6.00
C THR A 107 -3.14 -22.08 -6.87
N ASP A 108 -2.32 -22.96 -7.44
CA ASP A 108 -2.74 -24.00 -8.40
C ASP A 108 -3.23 -25.28 -7.72
N SER A 109 -3.21 -25.37 -6.41
CA SER A 109 -3.80 -26.48 -5.67
C SER A 109 -4.11 -26.04 -4.26
N ARG A 110 -5.14 -26.63 -3.66
CA ARG A 110 -5.43 -26.44 -2.23
C ARG A 110 -4.22 -26.73 -1.33
N GLN A 111 -3.28 -27.58 -1.74
CA GLN A 111 -2.10 -27.91 -0.94
C GLN A 111 -0.91 -26.96 -1.15
N ASN A 112 -0.94 -26.09 -2.16
CA ASN A 112 0.13 -25.13 -2.42
C ASN A 112 -0.12 -23.84 -1.64
N VAL A 113 0.02 -23.92 -0.32
CA VAL A 113 -0.32 -22.86 0.63
C VAL A 113 0.83 -22.58 1.61
N PRO A 114 0.86 -21.40 2.26
CA PRO A 114 1.93 -21.03 3.19
C PRO A 114 2.18 -22.06 4.29
N SER A 115 1.14 -22.67 4.89
CA SER A 115 1.34 -23.65 5.98
C SER A 115 2.05 -24.95 5.56
N ASN A 116 2.16 -25.18 4.25
CA ASN A 116 2.94 -26.27 3.65
C ASN A 116 4.28 -25.78 3.07
N PHE A 117 4.69 -24.54 3.34
CA PHE A 117 5.87 -23.87 2.78
C PHE A 117 5.85 -23.81 1.25
N LYS A 118 4.66 -23.61 0.67
CA LYS A 118 4.44 -23.48 -0.77
C LYS A 118 3.67 -22.19 -1.05
N GLY A 119 3.61 -21.79 -2.31
CA GLY A 119 2.88 -20.59 -2.71
C GLY A 119 2.51 -20.61 -4.20
N ALA A 120 2.43 -19.43 -4.79
CA ALA A 120 1.95 -19.25 -6.16
C ALA A 120 2.86 -19.95 -7.18
N LEU A 121 2.25 -20.65 -8.16
CA LEU A 121 2.87 -21.60 -9.09
C LEU A 121 4.32 -21.27 -9.50
N THR A 122 4.56 -20.07 -10.04
CA THR A 122 5.87 -19.69 -10.60
C THR A 122 6.76 -18.90 -9.65
N ALA A 123 6.21 -18.37 -8.56
CA ALA A 123 6.97 -17.57 -7.58
C ALA A 123 7.33 -18.37 -6.31
N GLY A 124 6.71 -19.54 -6.11
CA GLY A 124 6.94 -20.36 -4.94
C GLY A 124 6.52 -19.66 -3.65
N PHE A 125 7.29 -19.89 -2.58
CA PHE A 125 7.04 -19.37 -1.22
C PHE A 125 7.86 -18.09 -0.93
N VAL A 126 8.25 -17.37 -2.00
CA VAL A 126 9.27 -16.32 -1.93
C VAL A 126 8.84 -15.08 -1.16
N VAL A 127 7.56 -14.68 -1.28
CA VAL A 127 7.02 -13.47 -0.66
C VAL A 127 7.10 -13.60 0.86
N GLU A 128 6.48 -14.66 1.38
CA GLU A 128 6.46 -15.01 2.79
C GLU A 128 7.86 -15.21 3.37
N LEU A 129 8.69 -15.99 2.67
CA LEU A 129 10.07 -16.26 3.10
C LEU A 129 10.89 -14.97 3.21
N SER A 130 10.72 -14.04 2.26
CA SER A 130 11.46 -12.78 2.26
C SER A 130 11.22 -11.95 3.53
N TYR A 131 9.98 -11.89 4.04
CA TYR A 131 9.66 -11.17 5.26
C TYR A 131 10.32 -11.80 6.49
N VAL A 132 10.26 -13.14 6.60
CA VAL A 132 10.88 -13.84 7.73
C VAL A 132 12.40 -13.60 7.75
N LEU A 133 13.05 -13.71 6.58
CA LEU A 133 14.49 -13.43 6.43
C LEU A 133 14.83 -11.97 6.76
N ASN A 134 13.95 -11.02 6.44
CA ASN A 134 14.09 -9.61 6.79
C ASN A 134 13.89 -9.29 8.28
N GLY A 135 13.68 -10.31 9.13
CA GLY A 135 13.56 -10.12 10.57
C GLY A 135 12.14 -9.83 11.04
N TYR A 136 11.13 -10.36 10.37
CA TYR A 136 9.72 -10.26 10.77
C TYR A 136 9.19 -11.60 11.30
N ILE A 137 8.23 -11.52 12.23
CA ILE A 137 7.30 -12.63 12.44
C ILE A 137 6.31 -12.59 11.29
N LEU A 138 6.20 -13.70 10.57
CA LEU A 138 5.21 -13.89 9.52
C LEU A 138 3.97 -14.59 10.08
N MET A 139 2.81 -14.05 9.75
CA MET A 139 1.51 -14.70 9.88
C MET A 139 0.88 -14.79 8.48
N ALA A 140 0.76 -15.98 7.92
CA ALA A 140 0.17 -16.18 6.60
C ALA A 140 -1.00 -17.18 6.67
N PRO A 141 -2.27 -16.73 6.64
CA PRO A 141 -3.42 -17.63 6.59
C PRO A 141 -3.46 -18.37 5.25
N ASP A 142 -3.93 -19.63 5.22
CA ASP A 142 -4.14 -20.36 3.96
C ASP A 142 -5.49 -20.04 3.30
N TYR A 143 -6.40 -19.35 4.02
CA TYR A 143 -7.84 -19.19 3.73
C TYR A 143 -8.71 -20.42 4.03
N VAL A 144 -10.03 -20.21 4.03
CA VAL A 144 -11.04 -21.28 4.18
C VAL A 144 -10.96 -22.25 2.99
N GLY A 145 -11.14 -23.55 3.25
CA GLY A 145 -11.11 -24.63 2.23
C GLY A 145 -9.71 -25.04 1.75
N MET A 146 -8.71 -24.22 2.02
CA MET A 146 -7.34 -24.42 1.57
C MET A 146 -6.52 -25.23 2.59
N GLY A 147 -5.38 -25.77 2.15
CA GLY A 147 -4.51 -26.64 2.93
C GLY A 147 -5.24 -27.90 3.39
N THR A 148 -5.26 -28.12 4.70
CA THR A 148 -6.07 -29.17 5.35
C THR A 148 -7.30 -28.60 6.04
N GLY A 149 -7.72 -27.39 5.67
CA GLY A 149 -8.95 -26.75 6.15
C GLY A 149 -10.20 -27.40 5.57
N ASP A 150 -11.32 -27.18 6.25
CA ASP A 150 -12.62 -27.73 5.87
C ASP A 150 -13.25 -26.93 4.73
N GLY A 151 -14.02 -27.62 3.87
CA GLY A 151 -14.78 -27.00 2.78
C GLY A 151 -13.97 -26.77 1.49
N VAL A 152 -14.54 -25.95 0.61
CA VAL A 152 -13.94 -25.51 -0.67
C VAL A 152 -13.65 -24.02 -0.56
N HIS A 153 -12.56 -23.57 -1.19
CA HIS A 153 -12.12 -22.18 -1.10
C HIS A 153 -13.11 -21.21 -1.77
N PRO A 154 -13.71 -20.26 -1.01
CA PRO A 154 -14.53 -19.20 -1.57
C PRO A 154 -13.61 -18.13 -2.20
N TYR A 155 -13.19 -18.38 -3.44
CA TYR A 155 -12.24 -17.56 -4.18
C TYR A 155 -12.73 -16.11 -4.34
N VAL A 156 -11.90 -15.14 -3.93
CA VAL A 156 -12.15 -13.68 -3.99
C VAL A 156 -13.47 -13.32 -3.28
N ASP A 157 -13.67 -13.87 -2.08
CA ASP A 157 -14.82 -13.54 -1.23
C ASP A 157 -14.42 -12.67 -0.03
N TYR A 158 -14.94 -11.44 -0.03
CA TYR A 158 -14.66 -10.42 0.98
C TYR A 158 -14.83 -10.93 2.42
N ALA A 159 -15.89 -11.70 2.70
CA ALA A 159 -16.23 -12.06 4.07
C ALA A 159 -15.30 -13.15 4.61
N THR A 160 -15.04 -14.18 3.81
CA THR A 160 -14.22 -15.32 4.23
C THR A 160 -12.73 -15.02 4.21
N GLU A 161 -12.25 -14.21 3.27
CA GLU A 161 -10.85 -13.79 3.24
C GLU A 161 -10.52 -12.91 4.45
N ALA A 162 -11.31 -11.85 4.70
CA ALA A 162 -11.11 -11.00 5.86
C ALA A 162 -11.24 -11.76 7.18
N GLY A 163 -12.23 -12.67 7.27
CA GLY A 163 -12.45 -13.51 8.44
C GLY A 163 -11.25 -14.40 8.74
N ALA A 164 -10.80 -15.16 7.74
CA ALA A 164 -9.63 -16.05 7.87
C ALA A 164 -8.38 -15.29 8.33
N THR A 165 -8.09 -14.13 7.73
CA THR A 165 -6.92 -13.32 8.12
C THR A 165 -7.01 -12.81 9.55
N ILE A 166 -8.14 -12.23 9.98
CA ILE A 166 -8.31 -11.69 11.33
C ILE A 166 -8.28 -12.81 12.39
N ASP A 167 -8.97 -13.92 12.12
CA ASP A 167 -9.05 -15.06 13.03
C ASP A 167 -7.70 -15.77 13.12
N PHE A 168 -6.95 -15.88 12.02
CA PHE A 168 -5.61 -16.43 12.03
C PHE A 168 -4.65 -15.58 12.86
N VAL A 169 -4.67 -14.25 12.70
CA VAL A 169 -3.85 -13.35 13.53
C VAL A 169 -4.20 -13.52 15.01
N THR A 170 -5.48 -13.69 15.33
CA THR A 170 -5.95 -13.96 16.70
C THR A 170 -5.39 -15.28 17.25
N ALA A 171 -5.45 -16.35 16.46
CA ALA A 171 -4.92 -17.67 16.81
C ALA A 171 -3.38 -17.65 16.94
N ALA A 172 -2.68 -17.05 15.98
CA ALA A 172 -1.23 -16.93 15.95
C ALA A 172 -0.71 -16.11 17.14
N ASN A 173 -1.42 -15.06 17.55
CA ASN A 173 -1.09 -14.29 18.75
C ASN A 173 -1.16 -15.15 20.03
N LYS A 174 -2.15 -16.04 20.15
CA LYS A 174 -2.24 -17.00 21.28
C LYS A 174 -1.04 -17.95 21.28
N VAL A 175 -0.66 -18.47 20.12
CA VAL A 175 0.50 -19.37 19.97
C VAL A 175 1.82 -18.65 20.31
N LEU A 176 2.03 -17.44 19.79
CA LEU A 176 3.23 -16.63 20.11
C LEU A 176 3.35 -16.34 21.62
N ALA A 177 2.23 -16.05 22.28
CA ALA A 177 2.20 -15.83 23.72
C ALA A 177 2.59 -17.09 24.50
N GLN A 178 2.08 -18.27 24.10
CA GLN A 178 2.46 -19.56 24.69
C GLN A 178 3.95 -19.89 24.49
N LEU A 179 4.49 -19.55 23.32
CA LEU A 179 5.90 -19.75 22.99
C LEU A 179 6.84 -18.71 23.65
N GLY A 180 6.30 -17.66 24.27
CA GLY A 180 7.09 -16.60 24.91
C GLY A 180 7.90 -15.74 23.94
N ILE A 181 7.44 -15.61 22.68
CA ILE A 181 8.17 -14.86 21.65
C ILE A 181 8.10 -13.36 21.90
N LYS A 182 9.27 -12.72 21.95
CA LYS A 182 9.39 -11.27 22.12
C LYS A 182 9.04 -10.57 20.81
N ARG A 183 8.03 -9.69 20.83
CA ARG A 183 7.65 -8.88 19.67
C ARG A 183 7.23 -7.47 20.05
N TYR A 184 7.26 -6.58 19.06
CA TYR A 184 6.53 -5.32 19.12
C TYR A 184 5.04 -5.59 18.87
N ASP A 185 4.19 -4.75 19.45
CA ASP A 185 2.76 -4.77 19.14
C ASP A 185 2.49 -3.90 17.89
N GLU A 186 3.09 -4.30 16.78
CA GLU A 186 2.92 -3.65 15.49
C GLU A 186 2.79 -4.69 14.38
N TYR A 187 1.89 -4.39 13.44
CA TYR A 187 1.56 -5.27 12.32
C TYR A 187 1.66 -4.51 11.01
N PHE A 188 2.22 -5.18 10.02
CA PHE A 188 2.19 -4.79 8.62
C PHE A 188 1.30 -5.77 7.86
N LEU A 189 0.62 -5.30 6.83
CA LEU A 189 -0.25 -6.15 6.00
C LEU A 189 0.29 -6.17 4.57
N ALA A 190 0.43 -7.36 4.00
CA ALA A 190 0.84 -7.53 2.61
C ALA A 190 -0.13 -8.44 1.88
N GLY A 191 -0.30 -8.20 0.58
CA GLY A 191 -1.02 -9.12 -0.29
C GLY A 191 -0.80 -8.83 -1.77
N TYR A 192 -0.81 -9.87 -2.60
CA TYR A 192 -0.63 -9.75 -4.05
C TYR A 192 -1.72 -10.49 -4.81
N SER A 193 -2.22 -9.94 -5.92
CA SER A 193 -3.29 -10.56 -6.72
C SER A 193 -4.56 -10.80 -5.86
N GLN A 194 -5.06 -12.04 -5.76
CA GLN A 194 -6.08 -12.40 -4.77
C GLN A 194 -5.72 -11.93 -3.35
N GLY A 195 -4.47 -12.07 -2.93
CA GLY A 195 -4.02 -11.66 -1.61
C GLY A 195 -4.16 -10.15 -1.38
N ALA A 196 -4.05 -9.33 -2.42
CA ALA A 196 -4.30 -7.89 -2.32
C ALA A 196 -5.79 -7.58 -2.08
N HIS A 197 -6.69 -8.38 -2.67
CA HIS A 197 -8.11 -8.31 -2.35
C HIS A 197 -8.40 -8.77 -0.91
N ALA A 198 -7.79 -9.86 -0.44
CA ALA A 198 -7.90 -10.33 0.94
C ALA A 198 -7.38 -9.30 1.96
N ALA A 199 -6.23 -8.68 1.68
CA ALA A 199 -5.66 -7.63 2.51
C ALA A 199 -6.58 -6.39 2.60
N MET A 200 -7.09 -5.91 1.46
CA MET A 200 -8.05 -4.80 1.47
C MET A 200 -9.38 -5.18 2.15
N SER A 201 -9.84 -6.42 1.97
CA SER A 201 -11.00 -6.99 2.68
C SER A 201 -10.81 -6.92 4.19
N THR A 202 -9.64 -7.33 4.67
CA THR A 202 -9.26 -7.27 6.09
C THR A 202 -9.33 -5.84 6.61
N LEU A 203 -8.73 -4.87 5.91
CA LEU A 203 -8.79 -3.45 6.33
C LEU A 203 -10.22 -2.91 6.35
N LYS A 204 -11.02 -3.21 5.33
CA LYS A 204 -12.44 -2.81 5.25
C LYS A 204 -13.26 -3.45 6.36
N ARG A 205 -13.02 -4.72 6.70
CA ARG A 205 -13.72 -5.42 7.79
C ARG A 205 -13.39 -4.80 9.14
N LEU A 206 -12.12 -4.50 9.40
CA LEU A 206 -11.66 -3.88 10.64
C LEU A 206 -12.17 -2.43 10.79
N SER A 207 -12.39 -1.70 9.70
CA SER A 207 -12.99 -0.36 9.78
C SER A 207 -14.47 -0.38 10.17
N ILE A 208 -15.18 -1.47 9.88
CA ILE A 208 -16.58 -1.69 10.26
C ILE A 208 -16.68 -2.24 11.69
N SER A 209 -15.85 -3.24 12.04
CA SER A 209 -15.86 -3.89 13.35
C SER A 209 -14.49 -4.48 13.70
N ASN A 210 -13.91 -4.03 14.80
CA ASN A 210 -12.58 -4.46 15.25
C ASN A 210 -12.56 -4.78 16.76
N PRO A 211 -13.20 -5.87 17.20
CA PRO A 211 -13.30 -6.23 18.62
C PRO A 211 -11.93 -6.63 19.21
N THR A 212 -10.98 -7.06 18.38
CA THR A 212 -9.62 -7.43 18.80
C THR A 212 -8.66 -6.24 18.83
N ASN A 213 -9.11 -5.05 18.41
CA ASN A 213 -8.29 -3.84 18.25
C ASN A 213 -7.03 -4.08 17.39
N LEU A 214 -7.10 -5.00 16.42
CA LEU A 214 -6.03 -5.27 15.47
C LEU A 214 -5.82 -4.05 14.57
N LYS A 215 -4.62 -3.48 14.58
CA LYS A 215 -4.27 -2.30 13.79
C LYS A 215 -3.02 -2.57 12.97
N PHE A 216 -3.10 -2.22 11.69
CA PHE A 216 -1.96 -2.26 10.79
C PHE A 216 -1.32 -0.88 10.72
N LYS A 217 0.00 -0.84 10.91
CA LYS A 217 0.81 0.38 10.81
C LYS A 217 0.94 0.83 9.36
N TYR A 218 1.06 -0.14 8.45
CA TYR A 218 1.10 0.08 7.01
C TYR A 218 0.60 -1.16 6.27
N ALA A 219 0.00 -0.97 5.10
CA ALA A 219 -0.34 -2.04 4.18
C ALA A 219 0.33 -1.87 2.82
N TYR A 220 0.82 -2.94 2.22
CA TYR A 220 1.39 -2.94 0.88
C TYR A 220 0.70 -4.00 0.03
N MET A 221 -0.06 -3.58 -0.97
CA MET A 221 -0.86 -4.47 -1.80
C MET A 221 -0.43 -4.36 -3.26
N GLY A 222 -0.42 -5.46 -3.99
CA GLY A 222 0.05 -5.51 -5.38
C GLY A 222 -0.96 -6.11 -6.34
N ASP A 223 -1.22 -5.44 -7.47
CA ASP A 223 -2.03 -5.94 -8.59
C ASP A 223 -3.35 -6.61 -8.14
N GLY A 224 -4.08 -5.96 -7.22
CA GLY A 224 -5.29 -6.51 -6.61
C GLY A 224 -6.59 -6.17 -7.35
N PRO A 225 -7.57 -7.10 -7.44
CA PRO A 225 -8.88 -6.85 -8.03
C PRO A 225 -9.83 -6.11 -7.07
N TYR A 226 -9.49 -4.88 -6.67
CA TYR A 226 -10.22 -4.15 -5.64
C TYR A 226 -11.66 -3.74 -6.05
N ASP A 227 -11.82 -3.31 -7.31
CA ASP A 227 -13.12 -3.09 -7.96
C ASP A 227 -13.41 -4.29 -8.86
N PHE A 228 -13.89 -5.35 -8.22
CA PHE A 228 -14.02 -6.66 -8.83
C PHE A 228 -15.18 -6.70 -9.82
N SER A 229 -16.34 -6.17 -9.42
CA SER A 229 -17.54 -6.14 -10.25
C SER A 229 -17.49 -5.09 -11.37
N GLY A 230 -16.69 -4.03 -11.16
CA GLY A 230 -16.51 -2.92 -12.09
C GLY A 230 -15.32 -3.14 -13.02
N VAL A 231 -14.14 -2.66 -12.64
CA VAL A 231 -12.94 -2.69 -13.48
C VAL A 231 -12.54 -4.11 -13.86
N THR A 232 -12.43 -5.03 -12.89
CA THR A 232 -11.94 -6.39 -13.18
C THR A 232 -12.85 -7.12 -14.16
N LEU A 233 -14.17 -7.15 -13.90
CA LEU A 233 -15.12 -7.79 -14.80
C LEU A 233 -15.23 -7.06 -16.15
N ASN A 234 -15.53 -5.76 -16.16
CA ASN A 234 -15.89 -5.09 -17.41
C ASN A 234 -14.64 -4.87 -18.29
N LYS A 235 -13.60 -4.21 -17.76
CA LYS A 235 -12.39 -3.90 -18.53
C LYS A 235 -11.45 -5.08 -18.68
N GLY A 236 -11.34 -5.91 -17.63
CA GLY A 236 -10.42 -7.04 -17.61
C GLY A 236 -10.92 -8.23 -18.41
N VAL A 237 -12.23 -8.51 -18.35
CA VAL A 237 -12.82 -9.71 -18.94
C VAL A 237 -13.73 -9.38 -20.12
N LEU A 238 -14.80 -8.59 -19.94
CA LEU A 238 -15.86 -8.49 -20.95
C LEU A 238 -15.47 -7.67 -22.19
N GLU A 239 -14.70 -6.60 -22.01
CA GLU A 239 -14.20 -5.74 -23.09
C GLU A 239 -13.05 -6.38 -23.89
N LYS A 240 -12.49 -7.49 -23.39
CA LYS A 240 -11.36 -8.21 -24.01
C LYS A 240 -11.80 -9.61 -24.43
N ASP A 241 -11.16 -10.15 -25.47
CA ASP A 241 -11.35 -11.57 -25.81
C ASP A 241 -10.35 -12.45 -25.07
N PHE A 242 -9.11 -11.97 -24.95
CA PHE A 242 -8.02 -12.67 -24.30
C PHE A 242 -8.02 -12.43 -22.79
N TYR A 243 -8.02 -13.51 -22.02
CA TYR A 243 -7.82 -13.50 -20.58
C TYR A 243 -6.94 -14.71 -20.19
N PRO A 244 -5.70 -14.50 -19.71
CA PRO A 244 -4.74 -15.59 -19.58
C PRO A 244 -5.10 -16.63 -18.50
N PHE A 245 -5.96 -16.27 -17.53
CA PHE A 245 -6.30 -17.10 -16.37
C PHE A 245 -7.81 -17.37 -16.26
N THR A 246 -8.46 -17.86 -17.32
CA THR A 246 -9.92 -18.08 -17.34
C THR A 246 -10.45 -19.08 -16.30
N SER A 247 -9.60 -19.97 -15.81
CA SER A 247 -9.89 -20.83 -14.64
C SER A 247 -10.36 -20.02 -13.43
N PHE A 248 -9.88 -18.77 -13.27
CA PHE A 248 -10.32 -17.87 -12.20
C PHE A 248 -11.81 -17.56 -12.31
N LEU A 249 -12.32 -17.35 -13.54
CA LEU A 249 -13.74 -17.06 -13.76
C LEU A 249 -14.62 -18.25 -13.38
N ALA A 250 -14.14 -19.48 -13.61
CA ALA A 250 -14.82 -20.68 -13.15
C ALA A 250 -14.85 -20.80 -11.62
N ASN A 251 -13.76 -20.45 -10.93
CA ASN A 251 -13.72 -20.41 -9.47
C ASN A 251 -14.67 -19.33 -8.91
N VAL A 252 -14.70 -18.13 -9.50
CA VAL A 252 -15.67 -17.08 -9.12
C VAL A 252 -17.10 -17.57 -9.31
N LEU A 253 -17.40 -18.22 -10.43
CA LEU A 253 -18.71 -18.80 -10.69
C LEU A 253 -19.09 -19.83 -9.61
N HIS A 254 -18.15 -20.67 -9.21
CA HIS A 254 -18.35 -21.67 -8.15
C HIS A 254 -18.61 -20.99 -6.78
N THR A 255 -17.79 -20.01 -6.40
CA THR A 255 -18.00 -19.19 -5.20
C THR A 255 -19.38 -18.53 -5.21
N CYS A 256 -19.83 -18.00 -6.35
CA CYS A 256 -21.15 -17.38 -6.46
C CYS A 256 -22.29 -18.36 -6.23
N ASN A 257 -22.21 -19.57 -6.78
CA ASN A 257 -23.22 -20.59 -6.53
C ASN A 257 -23.24 -21.01 -5.04
N ASN A 258 -22.08 -21.19 -4.43
CA ASN A 258 -21.97 -21.59 -3.01
C ASN A 258 -22.41 -20.48 -2.05
N THR A 259 -22.28 -19.22 -2.44
CA THR A 259 -22.77 -18.04 -1.68
C THR A 259 -24.25 -17.72 -1.95
N GLY A 260 -24.97 -18.57 -2.68
CA GLY A 260 -26.41 -18.46 -2.91
C GLY A 260 -26.82 -17.66 -4.16
N PHE A 261 -25.87 -17.13 -4.93
CA PHE A 261 -26.13 -16.50 -6.22
C PHE A 261 -26.16 -17.55 -7.34
N LYS A 262 -27.26 -18.32 -7.37
CA LYS A 262 -27.47 -19.38 -8.37
C LYS A 262 -27.34 -18.82 -9.79
N THR A 263 -26.27 -19.18 -10.49
CA THR A 263 -25.97 -18.68 -11.85
C THR A 263 -26.58 -19.55 -12.95
N TYR A 264 -27.12 -20.71 -12.59
CA TYR A 264 -27.89 -21.63 -13.44
C TYR A 264 -29.14 -22.10 -12.69
N ASN A 265 -30.12 -22.64 -13.42
CA ASN A 265 -31.39 -23.08 -12.83
C ASN A 265 -31.36 -24.56 -12.44
N THR A 266 -30.90 -25.39 -13.37
CA THR A 266 -30.96 -26.86 -13.29
C THR A 266 -29.56 -27.44 -13.26
N ASP A 267 -28.71 -27.04 -14.22
CA ASP A 267 -27.39 -27.65 -14.39
C ASP A 267 -26.34 -26.65 -14.86
N ILE A 268 -25.08 -26.88 -14.44
CA ILE A 268 -23.95 -26.01 -14.77
C ILE A 268 -23.67 -25.95 -16.29
N SER A 269 -24.12 -26.92 -17.08
CA SER A 269 -24.05 -26.91 -18.56
C SER A 269 -24.88 -25.78 -19.21
N GLU A 270 -25.78 -25.12 -18.46
CA GLU A 270 -26.41 -23.87 -18.89
C GLU A 270 -25.38 -22.72 -19.02
N VAL A 271 -24.28 -22.80 -18.27
CA VAL A 271 -23.28 -21.74 -18.12
C VAL A 271 -21.91 -22.15 -18.66
N ILE A 272 -21.38 -23.32 -18.30
CA ILE A 272 -20.10 -23.84 -18.76
C ILE A 272 -20.31 -24.58 -20.09
N SER A 273 -19.47 -24.31 -21.08
CA SER A 273 -19.58 -24.96 -22.39
C SER A 273 -19.21 -26.44 -22.31
N ALA A 274 -19.80 -27.26 -23.19
CA ALA A 274 -19.65 -28.72 -23.15
C ALA A 274 -18.18 -29.19 -23.20
N GLU A 275 -17.31 -28.49 -23.94
CA GLU A 275 -15.87 -28.80 -24.04
C GLU A 275 -15.13 -28.67 -22.69
N TYR A 276 -15.64 -27.84 -21.78
CA TYR A 276 -14.98 -27.53 -20.50
C TYR A 276 -15.73 -28.07 -19.28
N LEU A 277 -16.84 -28.78 -19.47
CA LEU A 277 -17.67 -29.29 -18.36
C LEU A 277 -16.90 -30.30 -17.48
N ASP A 278 -16.23 -31.28 -18.09
CA ASP A 278 -15.43 -32.27 -17.36
C ASP A 278 -14.24 -31.62 -16.65
N LYS A 279 -13.61 -30.63 -17.31
CA LYS A 279 -12.51 -29.85 -16.70
C LYS A 279 -13.00 -29.03 -15.51
N TYR A 280 -14.15 -28.37 -15.63
CA TYR A 280 -14.77 -27.65 -14.51
C TYR A 280 -15.06 -28.58 -13.34
N ASN A 281 -15.67 -29.73 -13.59
CA ASN A 281 -15.98 -30.70 -12.56
C ASN A 281 -14.72 -31.23 -11.87
N TYR A 282 -13.70 -31.60 -12.63
CA TYR A 282 -12.44 -32.12 -12.09
C TYR A 282 -11.66 -31.04 -11.32
N HIS A 283 -11.45 -29.87 -11.91
CA HIS A 283 -10.56 -28.86 -11.34
C HIS A 283 -11.23 -28.01 -10.25
N VAL A 284 -12.53 -27.71 -10.39
CA VAL A 284 -13.24 -26.78 -9.51
C VAL A 284 -14.15 -27.51 -8.53
N VAL A 285 -15.07 -28.36 -9.01
CA VAL A 285 -16.07 -29.02 -8.12
C VAL A 285 -15.42 -30.07 -7.22
N GLN A 286 -14.48 -30.84 -7.76
CA GLN A 286 -13.70 -31.83 -7.00
C GLN A 286 -12.47 -31.21 -6.31
N ASP A 287 -12.24 -29.90 -6.48
CA ASP A 287 -11.14 -29.16 -5.85
C ASP A 287 -9.74 -29.75 -6.13
N ASN A 288 -9.53 -30.33 -7.31
CA ASN A 288 -8.19 -30.79 -7.74
C ASN A 288 -7.27 -29.62 -8.13
N GLY A 289 -7.79 -28.39 -8.19
CA GLY A 289 -7.04 -27.17 -8.49
C GLY A 289 -6.60 -27.08 -9.95
N GLY A 290 -5.60 -26.26 -10.22
CA GLY A 290 -5.01 -26.00 -11.53
C GLY A 290 -5.46 -24.67 -12.10
N LEU A 291 -4.51 -23.86 -12.58
CA LEU A 291 -4.79 -22.52 -13.11
C LEU A 291 -4.80 -22.45 -14.64
N LEU A 292 -4.24 -23.44 -15.32
CA LEU A 292 -3.94 -23.38 -16.77
C LEU A 292 -4.85 -24.28 -17.64
N TRP A 293 -5.88 -24.90 -17.06
CA TRP A 293 -6.76 -25.83 -17.79
C TRP A 293 -7.81 -25.13 -18.68
N GLY A 294 -8.11 -23.87 -18.39
CA GLY A 294 -9.09 -23.05 -19.10
C GLY A 294 -8.55 -22.51 -20.44
N PRO A 295 -9.43 -22.08 -21.35
CA PRO A 295 -9.01 -21.48 -22.62
C PRO A 295 -8.44 -20.09 -22.41
N VAL A 296 -7.52 -19.62 -23.25
CA VAL A 296 -7.05 -18.21 -23.19
C VAL A 296 -8.09 -17.20 -23.72
N ILE A 297 -9.13 -17.68 -24.41
CA ILE A 297 -10.28 -16.88 -24.83
C ILE A 297 -11.44 -17.21 -23.91
N TRP A 298 -11.82 -16.27 -23.03
CA TRP A 298 -12.79 -16.54 -21.97
C TRP A 298 -14.17 -16.96 -22.50
N LYS A 299 -14.58 -16.43 -23.66
CA LYS A 299 -15.84 -16.79 -24.32
C LYS A 299 -15.93 -18.27 -24.71
N LYS A 300 -14.81 -19.00 -24.80
CA LYS A 300 -14.85 -20.45 -25.07
C LYS A 300 -15.24 -21.27 -23.84
N LEU A 301 -15.01 -20.74 -22.63
CA LEU A 301 -15.31 -21.42 -21.37
C LEU A 301 -16.82 -21.48 -21.09
N PHE A 302 -17.60 -20.54 -21.64
CA PHE A 302 -19.00 -20.37 -21.30
C PHE A 302 -19.93 -20.58 -22.50
N THR A 303 -21.22 -20.82 -22.23
CA THR A 303 -22.26 -20.88 -23.26
C THR A 303 -22.56 -19.50 -23.83
N ASN A 304 -23.01 -19.43 -25.10
CA ASN A 304 -23.39 -18.17 -25.74
C ASN A 304 -24.50 -17.42 -24.99
N ASN A 305 -25.46 -18.15 -24.40
CA ASN A 305 -26.54 -17.55 -23.62
C ASN A 305 -25.99 -16.84 -22.38
N PHE A 306 -25.09 -17.51 -21.64
CA PHE A 306 -24.45 -16.90 -20.49
C PHE A 306 -23.60 -15.69 -20.87
N ILE A 307 -22.81 -15.78 -21.94
CA ILE A 307 -21.99 -14.67 -22.46
C ILE A 307 -22.86 -13.46 -22.79
N ASN A 308 -23.96 -13.67 -23.51
CA ASN A 308 -24.89 -12.60 -23.87
C ASN A 308 -25.55 -11.98 -22.63
N ASP A 309 -25.96 -12.79 -21.66
CA ASP A 309 -26.60 -12.31 -20.44
C ASP A 309 -25.60 -11.55 -19.54
N VAL A 310 -24.43 -12.12 -19.22
CA VAL A 310 -23.43 -11.43 -18.40
C VAL A 310 -22.93 -10.15 -19.08
N THR A 311 -22.87 -10.09 -20.41
CA THR A 311 -22.43 -8.87 -21.11
C THR A 311 -23.49 -7.76 -21.01
N ASN A 312 -24.76 -8.07 -21.27
CA ASN A 312 -25.80 -7.06 -21.52
C ASN A 312 -26.78 -6.85 -20.36
N ASN A 313 -26.86 -7.77 -19.40
CA ASN A 313 -27.83 -7.70 -18.31
C ASN A 313 -27.15 -7.32 -16.98
N PRO A 314 -27.33 -6.09 -16.46
CA PRO A 314 -26.76 -5.70 -15.17
C PRO A 314 -27.32 -6.51 -13.99
N ASN A 315 -28.45 -7.19 -14.16
CA ASN A 315 -29.05 -8.07 -13.15
C ASN A 315 -28.60 -9.53 -13.25
N ASN A 316 -27.67 -9.86 -14.15
CA ASN A 316 -27.07 -11.20 -14.21
C ASN A 316 -26.52 -11.62 -12.83
N LYS A 317 -26.71 -12.89 -12.47
CA LYS A 317 -26.41 -13.40 -11.12
C LYS A 317 -24.93 -13.37 -10.76
N LEU A 318 -24.03 -13.56 -11.74
CA LEU A 318 -22.59 -13.39 -11.53
C LEU A 318 -22.27 -11.93 -11.18
N ARG A 319 -22.82 -10.95 -11.91
CA ARG A 319 -22.65 -9.52 -11.61
C ARG A 319 -23.16 -9.16 -10.21
N GLN A 320 -24.34 -9.65 -9.85
CA GLN A 320 -24.93 -9.44 -8.53
C GLN A 320 -24.04 -10.02 -7.41
N CYS A 321 -23.44 -11.19 -7.64
CA CYS A 321 -22.53 -11.84 -6.72
C CYS A 321 -21.19 -11.12 -6.54
N MET A 322 -20.63 -10.58 -7.63
CA MET A 322 -19.32 -9.90 -7.59
C MET A 322 -19.40 -8.55 -6.87
N LYS A 323 -20.53 -7.85 -6.94
CA LYS A 323 -20.70 -6.52 -6.32
C LYS A 323 -20.43 -6.47 -4.80
N PRO A 324 -20.98 -7.35 -3.94
CA PRO A 324 -20.66 -7.35 -2.51
C PRO A 324 -19.21 -7.75 -2.20
N LYS A 325 -18.46 -8.26 -3.19
CA LYS A 325 -17.04 -8.58 -3.08
C LYS A 325 -16.15 -7.35 -3.37
N ASP A 326 -16.69 -6.22 -3.83
CA ASP A 326 -15.88 -5.02 -4.03
C ASP A 326 -15.30 -4.46 -2.72
N VAL A 327 -14.01 -4.12 -2.71
CA VAL A 327 -13.25 -3.70 -1.50
C VAL A 327 -12.62 -2.32 -1.60
N TYR A 328 -12.86 -1.60 -2.70
CA TYR A 328 -12.26 -0.29 -2.95
C TYR A 328 -13.01 0.89 -2.30
N ASP A 329 -14.35 0.87 -2.26
CA ASP A 329 -15.17 2.03 -1.90
C ASP A 329 -15.50 2.07 -0.41
N TRP A 330 -14.62 2.71 0.36
CA TRP A 330 -14.83 3.02 1.78
C TRP A 330 -13.80 4.04 2.27
N TYR A 331 -14.07 4.67 3.42
CA TYR A 331 -13.15 5.66 4.02
C TYR A 331 -11.94 4.98 4.68
N ASN A 332 -10.92 4.69 3.89
CA ASN A 332 -9.70 4.04 4.34
C ASN A 332 -8.75 5.02 5.05
N LYS A 333 -8.41 4.70 6.31
CA LYS A 333 -7.49 5.49 7.16
C LYS A 333 -6.14 4.80 7.40
N THR A 334 -5.98 3.55 6.97
CA THR A 334 -4.74 2.81 7.14
C THR A 334 -3.74 3.28 6.08
N PRO A 335 -2.55 3.78 6.46
CA PRO A 335 -1.51 4.11 5.49
C PRO A 335 -1.20 2.91 4.60
N MET A 336 -1.17 3.10 3.28
CA MET A 336 -0.96 2.00 2.35
C MET A 336 -0.32 2.40 1.03
N THR A 337 0.27 1.43 0.35
CA THR A 337 0.66 1.52 -1.06
C THR A 337 -0.03 0.43 -1.87
N LEU A 338 -0.66 0.84 -2.99
CA LEU A 338 -1.15 -0.05 -4.04
C LEU A 338 -0.12 -0.07 -5.18
N GLY A 339 0.74 -1.07 -5.16
CA GLY A 339 1.69 -1.34 -6.22
C GLY A 339 0.99 -1.96 -7.44
N HIS A 340 1.42 -1.60 -8.66
CA HIS A 340 0.86 -2.21 -9.86
C HIS A 340 1.78 -2.18 -11.08
N SER A 341 1.50 -3.08 -12.02
CA SER A 341 2.02 -3.03 -13.39
C SER A 341 1.06 -2.30 -14.35
N THR A 342 1.60 -1.66 -15.39
CA THR A 342 0.82 -0.96 -16.44
C THR A 342 0.33 -1.87 -17.55
N VAL A 343 0.88 -3.09 -17.68
CA VAL A 343 0.56 -4.03 -18.76
C VAL A 343 -0.07 -5.33 -18.23
N ASP A 344 -0.52 -5.31 -16.98
CA ASP A 344 -1.19 -6.44 -16.36
C ASP A 344 -2.48 -6.82 -17.12
N LEU A 345 -2.48 -8.03 -17.68
CA LEU A 345 -3.60 -8.58 -18.42
C LEU A 345 -4.58 -9.37 -17.55
N ALA A 346 -4.18 -9.76 -16.34
CA ALA A 346 -5.01 -10.51 -15.40
C ALA A 346 -5.85 -9.56 -14.55
N ILE A 347 -5.22 -8.52 -14.00
CA ILE A 347 -5.85 -7.49 -13.17
C ILE A 347 -5.53 -6.13 -13.79
N PRO A 348 -6.51 -5.45 -14.41
CA PRO A 348 -6.24 -4.17 -15.06
C PRO A 348 -5.70 -3.12 -14.07
N PRO A 349 -4.67 -2.33 -14.45
CA PRO A 349 -4.08 -1.28 -13.60
C PRO A 349 -5.11 -0.26 -13.11
N GLU A 350 -6.22 -0.10 -13.83
CA GLU A 350 -7.29 0.80 -13.41
C GLU A 350 -7.98 0.39 -12.11
N ASN A 351 -7.79 -0.84 -11.64
CA ASN A 351 -8.21 -1.22 -10.28
C ASN A 351 -7.50 -0.34 -9.25
N THR A 352 -6.18 -0.18 -9.41
CA THR A 352 -5.36 0.63 -8.52
C THR A 352 -5.72 2.11 -8.62
N SER A 353 -5.76 2.67 -9.83
CA SER A 353 -6.05 4.10 -10.00
C SER A 353 -7.44 4.47 -9.51
N LYS A 354 -8.48 3.70 -9.88
CA LYS A 354 -9.85 3.92 -9.39
C LYS A 354 -9.93 3.82 -7.87
N THR A 355 -9.26 2.83 -7.27
CA THR A 355 -9.27 2.66 -5.80
C THR A 355 -8.64 3.86 -5.10
N ILE A 356 -7.48 4.32 -5.57
CA ILE A 356 -6.83 5.52 -4.99
C ILE A 356 -7.72 6.75 -5.15
N ASP A 357 -8.31 6.97 -6.32
CA ASP A 357 -9.17 8.14 -6.55
C ASP A 357 -10.39 8.13 -5.65
N VAL A 358 -11.07 6.98 -5.53
CA VAL A 358 -12.26 6.82 -4.67
C VAL A 358 -11.89 7.00 -3.20
N GLN A 359 -10.87 6.31 -2.70
CA GLN A 359 -10.51 6.37 -1.28
C GLN A 359 -9.95 7.74 -0.88
N ARG A 360 -9.15 8.39 -1.75
CA ARG A 360 -8.71 9.78 -1.52
C ARG A 360 -9.89 10.75 -1.58
N GLY A 361 -10.96 10.45 -2.32
CA GLY A 361 -12.18 11.26 -2.41
C GLY A 361 -12.94 11.41 -1.09
N TYR A 362 -12.73 10.52 -0.11
CA TYR A 362 -13.28 10.66 1.24
C TYR A 362 -12.57 11.71 2.10
N TYR A 363 -11.41 12.18 1.68
CA TYR A 363 -10.65 13.22 2.38
C TYR A 363 -10.98 14.60 1.80
N ALA A 364 -10.99 15.62 2.67
CA ALA A 364 -11.11 16.99 2.20
C ALA A 364 -9.92 17.37 1.30
N TRP A 365 -10.11 18.29 0.36
CA TRP A 365 -9.05 18.63 -0.61
C TRP A 365 -7.78 19.17 0.06
N TRP A 366 -7.90 19.80 1.23
CA TRP A 366 -6.78 20.34 2.03
C TRP A 366 -6.18 19.33 3.01
N ASP A 367 -6.74 18.13 3.16
CA ASP A 367 -6.24 17.11 4.09
C ASP A 367 -5.15 16.27 3.42
N LEU A 368 -3.89 16.52 3.82
CA LEU A 368 -2.73 15.82 3.28
C LEU A 368 -2.67 14.34 3.71
N ASN A 369 -3.48 13.90 4.68
CA ASN A 369 -3.54 12.47 5.04
C ASN A 369 -4.00 11.59 3.87
N LYS A 370 -4.70 12.13 2.87
CA LYS A 370 -5.05 11.40 1.65
C LYS A 370 -3.82 10.87 0.90
N TYR A 371 -2.65 11.48 1.07
CA TYR A 371 -1.39 11.01 0.47
C TYR A 371 -0.77 9.82 1.20
N LYS A 372 -1.30 9.42 2.37
CA LYS A 372 -0.97 8.14 3.01
C LYS A 372 -1.53 6.94 2.27
N LEU A 373 -2.51 7.16 1.39
CA LEU A 373 -2.99 6.17 0.43
C LEU A 373 -2.25 6.44 -0.87
N ASP A 374 -1.28 5.60 -1.23
CA ASP A 374 -0.43 5.82 -2.39
C ASP A 374 -0.60 4.74 -3.46
N SER A 375 -0.30 5.08 -4.71
CA SER A 375 -0.16 4.12 -5.81
C SER A 375 1.27 4.17 -6.30
N PHE A 376 1.90 3.01 -6.44
CA PHE A 376 3.26 2.91 -6.93
C PHE A 376 3.31 2.01 -8.17
N TYR A 377 4.12 2.41 -9.13
CA TYR A 377 4.32 1.68 -10.38
C TYR A 377 5.73 1.09 -10.42
N TRP A 378 5.84 -0.18 -10.83
CA TRP A 378 7.11 -0.91 -10.86
C TRP A 378 7.49 -1.43 -12.24
N GLY A 379 6.98 -0.83 -13.32
CA GLY A 379 7.38 -1.18 -14.69
C GLY A 379 6.31 -1.94 -15.50
N PRO A 380 6.48 -2.02 -16.83
CA PRO A 380 5.54 -2.65 -17.74
C PRO A 380 5.82 -4.16 -17.81
N ILE A 381 5.54 -4.86 -16.72
CA ILE A 381 5.78 -6.30 -16.55
C ILE A 381 4.46 -7.07 -16.41
N GLY A 382 4.36 -8.29 -16.94
CA GLY A 382 3.14 -9.08 -16.76
C GLY A 382 2.79 -9.34 -15.28
N HIS A 383 1.55 -9.75 -15.01
CA HIS A 383 1.02 -10.02 -13.66
C HIS A 383 1.95 -10.88 -12.80
N VAL A 384 2.56 -11.93 -13.39
CA VAL A 384 3.48 -12.81 -12.65
C VAL A 384 4.83 -12.15 -12.39
N GLY A 385 5.33 -11.35 -13.34
CA GLY A 385 6.60 -10.65 -13.21
C GLY A 385 6.60 -9.58 -12.11
N GLY A 386 5.42 -9.05 -11.75
CA GLY A 386 5.26 -8.07 -10.67
C GLY A 386 5.49 -8.61 -9.25
N ILE A 387 5.56 -9.93 -9.05
CA ILE A 387 5.71 -10.55 -7.72
C ILE A 387 7.06 -10.18 -7.06
N LEU A 388 8.18 -10.22 -7.81
CA LEU A 388 9.48 -9.86 -7.25
C LEU A 388 9.60 -8.36 -6.93
N PRO A 389 9.23 -7.43 -7.83
CA PRO A 389 9.15 -6.01 -7.51
C PRO A 389 8.25 -5.71 -6.30
N PHE A 390 7.08 -6.34 -6.22
CA PHE A 390 6.21 -6.26 -5.04
C PHE A 390 6.93 -6.70 -3.77
N THR A 391 7.61 -7.84 -3.81
CA THR A 391 8.34 -8.41 -2.66
C THR A 391 9.45 -7.47 -2.21
N LEU A 392 10.24 -6.92 -3.12
CA LEU A 392 11.32 -5.99 -2.81
C LEU A 392 10.78 -4.65 -2.26
N ALA A 393 9.74 -4.11 -2.89
CA ALA A 393 9.17 -2.82 -2.51
C ALA A 393 8.44 -2.88 -1.17
N SER A 394 7.65 -3.92 -0.92
CA SER A 394 7.00 -4.13 0.37
C SER A 394 8.01 -4.29 1.50
N ASN A 395 9.06 -5.11 1.33
CA ASN A 395 10.15 -5.22 2.30
C ASN A 395 10.82 -3.87 2.56
N ALA A 396 11.20 -3.13 1.50
CA ALA A 396 11.82 -1.83 1.64
C ALA A 396 10.93 -0.85 2.42
N LYS A 397 9.63 -0.78 2.12
CA LYS A 397 8.68 0.13 2.78
C LYS A 397 8.37 -0.28 4.22
N PHE A 398 8.23 -1.57 4.52
CA PHE A 398 8.04 -2.00 5.91
C PHE A 398 9.29 -1.75 6.74
N ASN A 399 10.46 -1.98 6.15
CA ASN A 399 11.74 -1.70 6.79
C ASN A 399 11.87 -0.23 7.20
N THR A 400 11.46 0.73 6.36
CA THR A 400 11.50 2.16 6.74
C THR A 400 10.54 2.55 7.87
N LEU A 401 9.54 1.71 8.17
CA LEU A 401 8.47 2.01 9.12
C LEU A 401 8.52 1.18 10.40
N ARG A 402 9.23 0.05 10.44
CA ARG A 402 9.22 -0.86 11.60
C ARG A 402 9.89 -0.27 12.83
N SER A 403 9.47 -0.75 13.99
CA SER A 403 10.15 -0.50 15.25
C SER A 403 11.45 -1.31 15.31
N GLY A 404 12.51 -0.69 15.84
CA GLY A 404 13.84 -1.33 15.92
C GLY A 404 14.78 -1.08 14.74
N GLY A 405 14.42 -0.22 13.78
CA GLY A 405 15.31 0.24 12.69
C GLY A 405 15.13 -0.50 11.36
N LEU A 406 15.79 -0.06 10.28
CA LEU A 406 15.48 -0.50 8.91
C LEU A 406 15.84 -1.94 8.60
N LEU A 407 16.96 -2.39 9.11
CA LEU A 407 17.26 -3.80 9.20
C LEU A 407 17.07 -4.10 10.68
N ASN A 408 16.52 -5.25 11.05
CA ASN A 408 16.82 -5.76 12.38
C ASN A 408 18.32 -6.00 12.28
N GLN A 409 19.13 -4.99 12.61
CA GLN A 409 20.60 -5.01 12.51
C GLN A 409 21.15 -6.19 13.34
N TRP A 410 20.30 -6.74 14.19
CA TRP A 410 20.42 -7.92 15.02
C TRP A 410 20.11 -9.27 14.32
N ALA A 411 19.38 -9.30 13.18
CA ALA A 411 19.23 -10.50 12.33
C ALA A 411 20.54 -10.81 11.61
N ILE A 412 21.35 -9.77 11.45
CA ILE A 412 22.71 -9.80 10.96
C ILE A 412 23.69 -10.02 12.14
N ALA A 413 23.28 -10.65 13.25
CA ALA A 413 24.16 -11.00 14.38
C ALA A 413 25.10 -12.18 14.06
N GLY A 414 25.70 -12.14 12.88
CA GLY A 414 26.78 -13.00 12.39
C GLY A 414 27.73 -12.27 11.41
N SER A 415 27.48 -11.00 11.06
CA SER A 415 28.43 -10.17 10.30
C SER A 415 28.94 -9.00 11.14
N VAL A 416 30.06 -8.40 10.71
CA VAL A 416 30.78 -7.33 11.42
C VAL A 416 29.87 -6.13 11.74
N PHE A 417 28.82 -5.91 10.96
CA PHE A 417 27.87 -4.80 11.09
C PHE A 417 26.96 -4.84 12.33
N GLY A 418 26.71 -6.02 12.92
CA GLY A 418 25.95 -6.11 14.18
C GLY A 418 26.70 -5.51 15.38
N LYS A 419 28.04 -5.34 15.29
CA LYS A 419 28.88 -4.89 16.42
C LYS A 419 28.96 -3.36 16.56
N GLN A 420 28.75 -2.58 15.50
CA GLN A 420 28.84 -1.11 15.55
C GLN A 420 27.52 -0.42 15.93
N ALA A 421 26.37 -1.05 15.67
CA ALA A 421 25.04 -0.49 15.96
C ALA A 421 24.67 -0.48 17.46
N ALA A 422 25.45 -1.13 18.33
CA ALA A 422 25.21 -1.17 19.78
C ALA A 422 25.24 0.22 20.45
N ASN A 423 25.73 1.25 19.76
CA ASN A 423 25.89 2.61 20.29
C ASN A 423 24.97 3.67 19.65
N SER A 424 24.11 3.33 18.68
CA SER A 424 23.22 4.32 18.04
C SER A 424 21.79 4.18 18.55
N THR A 425 21.39 5.05 19.46
CA THR A 425 20.03 5.18 19.99
C THR A 425 19.07 5.94 19.08
N ASP A 426 19.55 6.49 17.97
CA ASP A 426 18.78 7.44 17.18
C ASP A 426 18.04 6.78 16.01
N GLN A 427 16.73 7.02 15.96
CA GLN A 427 15.84 6.76 14.82
C GLN A 427 16.15 7.70 13.64
N GLU A 428 17.41 7.83 13.23
CA GLU A 428 17.73 8.62 12.05
C GLU A 428 17.29 7.88 10.78
N THR A 429 16.59 8.59 9.90
CA THR A 429 16.26 8.08 8.57
C THR A 429 17.57 7.85 7.82
N PRO A 430 17.84 6.64 7.28
CA PRO A 430 19.09 6.38 6.59
C PRO A 430 19.28 7.36 5.44
N PRO A 431 20.52 7.75 5.13
CA PRO A 431 20.82 8.67 4.03
C PRO A 431 20.14 8.29 2.71
N LEU A 432 19.99 6.99 2.44
CA LEU A 432 19.36 6.49 1.20
C LEU A 432 17.89 6.92 1.04
N TYR A 433 17.19 7.15 2.15
CA TYR A 433 15.79 7.56 2.15
C TYR A 433 15.60 9.02 2.57
N SER A 434 16.69 9.78 2.72
CA SER A 434 16.63 11.19 3.13
C SER A 434 16.20 12.14 2.00
N SER A 435 16.15 11.68 0.75
CA SER A 435 15.61 12.39 -0.41
C SER A 435 15.33 11.43 -1.55
N GLN A 436 14.23 11.67 -2.28
CA GLN A 436 13.90 11.00 -3.55
C GLN A 436 14.29 11.86 -4.77
N ILE A 437 14.47 13.17 -4.58
CA ILE A 437 14.98 14.08 -5.63
C ILE A 437 16.49 13.92 -5.79
N LYS A 438 17.24 13.88 -4.68
CA LYS A 438 18.70 13.70 -4.67
C LYS A 438 19.11 12.68 -3.60
N PRO A 439 18.88 11.38 -3.84
CA PRO A 439 19.20 10.32 -2.87
C PRO A 439 20.70 10.30 -2.56
N GLN A 440 21.05 9.98 -1.31
CA GLN A 440 22.44 9.93 -0.86
C GLN A 440 22.75 8.55 -0.27
N LEU A 441 23.93 8.01 -0.54
CA LEU A 441 24.33 6.70 -0.01
C LEU A 441 25.11 6.78 1.31
N GLY A 442 25.32 7.99 1.83
CA GLY A 442 26.18 8.21 2.98
C GLY A 442 27.60 7.72 2.70
N ASN A 443 28.12 6.84 3.54
CA ASN A 443 29.47 6.26 3.41
C ASN A 443 29.52 5.03 2.48
N MET A 444 28.38 4.61 1.91
CA MET A 444 28.31 3.45 1.04
C MET A 444 28.70 3.82 -0.40
N GLU A 445 29.50 2.97 -1.03
CA GLU A 445 29.84 3.06 -2.44
C GLU A 445 28.89 2.20 -3.27
N LEU A 446 28.30 2.76 -4.33
CA LEU A 446 27.42 2.00 -5.24
C LEU A 446 28.25 1.19 -6.23
N LEU A 447 28.07 -0.13 -6.24
CA LEU A 447 28.80 -1.03 -7.14
C LEU A 447 27.96 -1.40 -8.38
N GLU A 448 26.72 -1.86 -8.15
CA GLU A 448 25.82 -2.33 -9.20
C GLU A 448 24.37 -1.93 -8.89
N ILE A 449 23.57 -1.78 -9.94
CA ILE A 449 22.13 -1.55 -9.86
C ILE A 449 21.45 -2.63 -10.70
N THR A 450 20.57 -3.40 -10.06
CA THR A 450 19.68 -4.35 -10.73
C THR A 450 18.31 -3.71 -10.89
N ASP A 451 17.91 -3.53 -12.15
CA ASP A 451 16.62 -2.95 -12.55
C ASP A 451 15.55 -4.04 -12.64
N PHE A 452 14.54 -3.97 -11.77
CA PHE A 452 13.41 -4.92 -11.74
C PHE A 452 12.18 -4.39 -12.48
N ASN A 453 12.28 -3.25 -13.17
CA ASN A 453 11.14 -2.64 -13.87
C ASN A 453 10.88 -3.24 -15.26
N LYS A 454 11.47 -4.39 -15.57
CA LYS A 454 11.44 -5.05 -16.89
C LYS A 454 11.26 -6.54 -16.70
N GLU A 455 10.68 -7.22 -17.70
CA GLU A 455 10.35 -8.66 -17.58
C GLU A 455 11.55 -9.53 -17.20
N LYS A 456 12.75 -9.15 -17.63
CA LYS A 456 13.99 -9.74 -17.17
C LYS A 456 14.79 -8.69 -16.42
N ALA A 457 15.08 -8.99 -15.16
CA ALA A 457 15.94 -8.15 -14.34
C ALA A 457 17.31 -8.01 -15.01
N ALA A 458 17.86 -6.79 -14.99
CA ALA A 458 19.15 -6.48 -15.61
C ALA A 458 20.06 -5.78 -14.62
N SER A 459 21.15 -6.45 -14.22
CA SER A 459 22.23 -5.84 -13.45
C SER A 459 23.18 -5.05 -14.35
N ARG A 460 23.59 -3.87 -13.88
CA ARG A 460 24.58 -3.01 -14.55
C ARG A 460 25.51 -2.42 -13.50
N SER A 461 26.80 -2.30 -13.85
CA SER A 461 27.75 -1.52 -13.05
C SER A 461 27.25 -0.09 -12.87
N ALA A 462 27.45 0.43 -11.66
CA ALA A 462 27.03 1.77 -11.27
C ALA A 462 28.00 2.89 -11.72
N ALA A 463 29.05 2.59 -12.49
CA ALA A 463 30.10 3.52 -12.93
C ALA A 463 29.58 4.94 -13.28
N ASN A 464 29.70 5.87 -12.33
CA ASN A 464 29.25 7.27 -12.38
C ASN A 464 27.74 7.54 -12.52
N ARG A 465 26.87 6.58 -12.23
CA ARG A 465 25.41 6.77 -12.28
C ARG A 465 24.87 7.29 -10.95
N SER A 466 24.12 8.39 -11.02
CA SER A 466 23.41 8.92 -9.86
C SER A 466 22.09 8.16 -9.66
N LEU A 467 21.73 7.87 -8.40
CA LEU A 467 20.40 7.34 -8.07
C LEU A 467 19.28 8.33 -8.46
N SER A 468 19.58 9.62 -8.57
CA SER A 468 18.63 10.64 -9.01
C SER A 468 18.26 10.55 -10.49
N SER A 469 19.03 9.85 -11.32
CA SER A 469 18.73 9.66 -12.75
C SER A 469 17.94 8.38 -13.03
N LEU A 470 17.63 7.59 -12.00
CA LEU A 470 16.77 6.42 -12.15
C LEU A 470 15.32 6.86 -12.41
N GLU A 471 14.65 6.10 -13.26
CA GLU A 471 13.20 6.19 -13.40
C GLU A 471 12.52 5.70 -12.12
N ASP A 472 11.26 6.06 -11.92
CA ASP A 472 10.51 5.53 -10.79
C ASP A 472 10.29 4.03 -10.98
N GLY A 473 10.51 3.27 -9.91
CA GLY A 473 10.57 1.83 -10.00
C GLY A 473 11.31 1.14 -8.86
N VAL A 474 11.44 -0.18 -8.99
CA VAL A 474 12.06 -1.06 -8.01
C VAL A 474 13.44 -1.48 -8.49
N TYR A 475 14.41 -1.33 -7.59
CA TYR A 475 15.79 -1.65 -7.84
C TYR A 475 16.36 -2.46 -6.68
N LEU A 476 17.41 -3.22 -6.96
CA LEU A 476 18.27 -3.81 -5.94
C LEU A 476 19.67 -3.22 -6.11
N LEU A 477 20.16 -2.55 -5.07
CA LEU A 477 21.46 -1.88 -5.08
C LEU A 477 22.49 -2.80 -4.45
N LYS A 478 23.58 -3.08 -5.18
CA LYS A 478 24.77 -3.67 -4.59
C LYS A 478 25.68 -2.53 -4.13
N VAL A 479 25.96 -2.45 -2.85
CA VAL A 479 26.80 -1.40 -2.27
C VAL A 479 27.96 -1.99 -1.47
N SER A 480 29.08 -1.29 -1.44
CA SER A 480 30.23 -1.57 -0.57
C SER A 480 30.21 -0.62 0.63
N GLU A 481 30.40 -1.16 1.82
CA GLU A 481 30.63 -0.38 3.04
C GLU A 481 31.73 -1.09 3.85
N ASN A 482 32.81 -0.39 4.21
CA ASN A 482 33.95 -0.98 4.92
C ASN A 482 34.55 -2.24 4.24
N ASN A 483 34.62 -2.26 2.90
CA ASN A 483 35.07 -3.39 2.07
C ASN A 483 34.18 -4.65 2.11
N GLU A 484 32.99 -4.59 2.71
CA GLU A 484 31.99 -5.65 2.62
C GLU A 484 30.85 -5.23 1.68
N SER A 485 30.41 -6.16 0.82
CA SER A 485 29.31 -5.92 -0.11
C SER A 485 27.97 -6.35 0.48
N LYS A 486 26.91 -5.56 0.24
CA LYS A 486 25.53 -5.90 0.60
C LYS A 486 24.54 -5.50 -0.49
N MET A 487 23.40 -6.18 -0.51
CA MET A 487 22.28 -5.90 -1.40
C MET A 487 21.19 -5.13 -0.62
N ILE A 488 20.72 -4.02 -1.16
CA ILE A 488 19.69 -3.16 -0.54
C ILE A 488 18.54 -2.94 -1.53
N PRO A 489 17.31 -3.38 -1.19
CA PRO A 489 16.12 -3.02 -1.96
C PRO A 489 15.91 -1.51 -1.94
N TYR A 490 15.76 -0.90 -3.12
CA TYR A 490 15.60 0.53 -3.28
C TYR A 490 14.38 0.83 -4.14
N ILE A 491 13.53 1.72 -3.63
CA ILE A 491 12.37 2.24 -4.36
C ILE A 491 12.71 3.66 -4.76
N LYS A 492 12.75 3.90 -6.07
CA LYS A 492 12.74 5.25 -6.62
C LYS A 492 11.28 5.63 -6.84
N ASN A 493 10.80 6.62 -6.09
CA ASN A 493 9.44 7.15 -6.22
C ASN A 493 9.50 8.66 -6.12
N THR A 494 9.28 9.34 -7.24
CA THR A 494 9.37 10.79 -7.31
C THR A 494 8.29 11.41 -6.44
N PRO A 495 8.63 12.35 -5.52
CA PRO A 495 7.64 12.98 -4.65
C PRO A 495 6.52 13.61 -5.45
N LYS A 496 5.28 13.42 -5.01
CA LYS A 496 4.12 13.96 -5.71
C LYS A 496 4.10 15.48 -5.59
N GLU A 497 3.98 16.17 -6.72
CA GLU A 497 3.84 17.63 -6.71
C GLU A 497 2.44 18.03 -6.23
N VAL A 498 2.39 18.97 -5.29
CA VAL A 498 1.15 19.54 -4.74
C VAL A 498 1.16 21.06 -4.89
N ALA A 499 -0.04 21.63 -5.02
CA ALA A 499 -0.18 23.07 -5.12
C ALA A 499 0.20 23.74 -3.79
N GLU A 500 0.80 24.93 -3.85
CA GLU A 500 1.22 25.67 -2.66
C GLU A 500 0.07 25.88 -1.66
N ASN A 501 -1.12 26.24 -2.15
CA ASN A 501 -2.30 26.46 -1.32
C ASN A 501 -2.83 25.17 -0.65
N GLU A 502 -2.45 24.00 -1.14
CA GLU A 502 -2.81 22.71 -0.56
C GLU A 502 -1.94 22.38 0.64
N ILE A 503 -0.64 22.69 0.60
CA ILE A 503 0.34 22.31 1.63
C ILE A 503 0.71 23.45 2.58
N VAL A 504 0.69 24.70 2.14
CA VAL A 504 1.02 25.86 2.97
C VAL A 504 -0.17 26.21 3.87
N GLN A 505 0.09 26.26 5.18
CA GLN A 505 -0.87 26.68 6.20
C GLN A 505 -0.88 28.20 6.36
N SER A 506 0.30 28.80 6.45
CA SER A 506 0.48 30.25 6.60
C SER A 506 1.88 30.64 6.16
N GLU A 507 2.03 31.88 5.69
CA GLU A 507 3.32 32.43 5.28
C GLU A 507 3.52 33.85 5.84
N SER A 508 4.78 34.20 6.07
CA SER A 508 5.23 35.56 6.36
C SER A 508 6.53 35.82 5.59
N ALA A 509 7.08 37.03 5.70
CA ALA A 509 8.36 37.38 5.06
C ALA A 509 9.54 36.49 5.48
N THR A 510 9.46 35.82 6.64
CA THR A 510 10.58 35.06 7.21
C THR A 510 10.24 33.61 7.52
N LEU A 511 8.96 33.22 7.52
CA LEU A 511 8.53 31.90 7.99
C LEU A 511 7.44 31.32 7.09
N LEU A 512 7.59 30.04 6.75
CA LEU A 512 6.62 29.27 6.00
C LEU A 512 6.16 28.06 6.83
N LYS A 513 4.86 27.98 7.13
CA LYS A 513 4.26 26.89 7.92
C LYS A 513 3.44 25.97 7.03
N LEU A 514 3.57 24.66 7.21
CA LEU A 514 2.93 23.63 6.39
C LEU A 514 1.81 22.90 7.15
N LYS A 515 0.78 22.45 6.42
CA LYS A 515 -0.38 21.65 6.89
C LYS A 515 -0.05 20.17 7.09
N ILE A 516 1.11 19.87 7.65
CA ILE A 516 1.60 18.50 7.85
C ILE A 516 1.43 18.05 9.30
N ASN A 517 1.30 16.75 9.50
CA ASN A 517 1.45 16.18 10.84
C ASN A 517 2.93 16.28 11.24
N GLN A 518 3.23 17.11 12.24
CA GLN A 518 4.60 17.37 12.68
C GLN A 518 5.26 16.12 13.28
N ASP A 519 4.48 15.20 13.85
CA ASP A 519 5.01 13.94 14.41
C ASP A 519 5.54 13.01 13.32
N GLU A 520 4.99 13.09 12.12
CA GLU A 520 5.35 12.26 10.97
C GLU A 520 6.43 12.88 10.09
N LEU A 521 6.76 14.17 10.30
CA LEU A 521 7.80 14.86 9.54
C LEU A 521 9.16 14.25 9.86
N SER A 522 9.89 13.83 8.83
CA SER A 522 11.30 13.45 8.95
C SER A 522 12.20 14.66 8.66
N SER A 523 12.05 15.27 7.49
CA SER A 523 12.83 16.42 7.06
C SER A 523 12.16 17.17 5.92
N ILE A 524 12.68 18.38 5.65
CA ILE A 524 12.32 19.18 4.47
C ILE A 524 13.62 19.55 3.75
N ASN A 525 13.76 19.09 2.51
CA ASN A 525 14.89 19.48 1.66
C ASN A 525 14.47 20.63 0.74
N ILE A 526 15.30 21.66 0.67
CA ILE A 526 15.09 22.83 -0.17
C ILE A 526 16.11 22.78 -1.30
N PHE A 527 15.61 22.78 -2.53
CA PHE A 527 16.41 22.76 -3.75
C PHE A 527 16.23 24.07 -4.54
N ASP A 528 17.32 24.57 -5.13
CA ASP A 528 17.29 25.69 -6.06
C ASP A 528 16.70 25.32 -7.43
N GLU A 529 16.68 26.26 -8.37
CA GLU A 529 16.18 26.06 -9.74
C GLU A 529 16.94 24.97 -10.51
N ASN A 530 18.21 24.72 -10.15
CA ASN A 530 19.06 23.68 -10.74
C ASN A 530 18.94 22.33 -10.01
N LYS A 531 17.99 22.19 -9.09
CA LYS A 531 17.82 21.01 -8.21
C LYS A 531 19.05 20.71 -7.35
N SER A 532 19.86 21.72 -7.06
CA SER A 532 20.95 21.60 -6.08
C SER A 532 20.38 21.77 -4.68
N LEU A 533 20.76 20.87 -3.76
CA LEU A 533 20.33 20.94 -2.37
C LEU A 533 20.94 22.19 -1.71
N VAL A 534 20.09 23.11 -1.29
CA VAL A 534 20.47 24.37 -0.64
C VAL A 534 20.48 24.20 0.88
N LYS A 535 19.43 23.55 1.41
CA LYS A 535 19.25 23.40 2.86
C LYS A 535 18.38 22.19 3.17
N THR A 536 18.74 21.46 4.22
CA THR A 536 17.85 20.47 4.85
C THR A 536 17.39 21.02 6.20
N ILE A 537 16.09 20.93 6.46
CA ILE A 537 15.47 21.29 7.73
C ILE A 537 15.06 19.98 8.42
N SER A 538 15.64 19.69 9.57
CA SER A 538 15.23 18.52 10.36
C SER A 538 13.88 18.75 11.06
N LYS A 539 13.21 17.68 11.46
CA LYS A 539 12.01 17.73 12.33
C LYS A 539 12.21 18.67 13.52
N ASP A 540 13.31 18.53 14.25
CA ASP A 540 13.60 19.34 15.44
C ASP A 540 13.77 20.83 15.11
N GLN A 541 14.40 21.15 13.99
CA GLN A 541 14.54 22.55 13.55
C GLN A 541 13.18 23.14 13.18
N TYR A 542 12.36 22.39 12.46
CA TYR A 542 11.00 22.81 12.09
C TYR A 542 10.14 23.05 13.34
N LEU A 543 10.18 22.13 14.31
CA LEU A 543 9.45 22.26 15.58
C LEU A 543 9.91 23.46 16.41
N LYS A 544 11.23 23.67 16.52
CA LYS A 544 11.80 24.82 17.25
C LYS A 544 11.43 26.17 16.64
N GLN A 545 11.27 26.24 15.31
CA GLN A 545 10.96 27.47 14.59
C GLN A 545 9.47 27.63 14.26
N ASP A 546 8.64 26.64 14.60
CA ASP A 546 7.23 26.52 14.19
C ASP A 546 7.01 26.69 12.67
N GLY A 547 7.96 26.21 11.87
CA GLY A 547 7.95 26.34 10.42
C GLY A 547 9.32 26.29 9.76
N ILE A 548 9.35 26.60 8.47
CA ILE A 548 10.56 26.74 7.66
C ILE A 548 11.00 28.20 7.70
N SER A 549 12.16 28.49 8.29
CA SER A 549 12.77 29.81 8.15
C SER A 549 13.25 30.04 6.71
N LEU A 550 12.71 31.10 6.11
CA LEU A 550 13.05 31.59 4.77
C LEU A 550 14.24 32.58 4.79
N GLN A 551 14.80 32.87 5.96
CA GLN A 551 15.94 33.76 6.10
C GLN A 551 17.17 33.14 5.41
N ASN A 552 17.95 33.98 4.73
CA ASN A 552 19.14 33.60 3.96
C ASN A 552 18.84 32.69 2.75
N LEU A 553 17.61 32.71 2.24
CA LEU A 553 17.30 32.20 0.90
C LEU A 553 17.25 33.38 -0.08
N ASP A 554 17.87 33.20 -1.24
CA ASP A 554 17.93 34.20 -2.30
C ASP A 554 16.57 34.39 -2.99
N SER A 555 16.45 35.47 -3.77
CA SER A 555 15.26 35.75 -4.56
C SER A 555 15.20 34.86 -5.82
N GLN A 556 14.69 33.63 -5.69
CA GLN A 556 14.51 32.68 -6.80
C GLN A 556 13.36 31.69 -6.54
N LYS A 557 13.07 30.82 -7.51
CA LYS A 557 12.15 29.70 -7.30
C LYS A 557 12.86 28.53 -6.61
N TYR A 558 12.25 28.01 -5.55
CA TYR A 558 12.71 26.84 -4.83
C TYR A 558 11.74 25.68 -4.94
N THR A 559 12.26 24.46 -4.88
CA THR A 559 11.48 23.23 -4.69
C THR A 559 11.67 22.74 -3.26
N PHE A 560 10.57 22.57 -2.54
CA PHE A 560 10.54 22.04 -1.18
C PHE A 560 10.08 20.57 -1.25
N GLU A 561 10.97 19.63 -0.95
CA GLU A 561 10.64 18.23 -0.76
C GLU A 561 10.33 17.98 0.71
N VAL A 562 9.08 17.64 1.01
CA VAL A 562 8.58 17.38 2.35
C VAL A 562 8.51 15.87 2.55
N ILE A 563 9.33 15.36 3.46
CA ILE A 563 9.52 13.93 3.68
C ILE A 563 8.85 13.57 5.01
N THR A 564 7.89 12.66 4.94
CA THR A 564 7.22 12.11 6.12
C THR A 564 7.44 10.61 6.22
N SER A 565 7.05 10.00 7.33
CA SER A 565 7.12 8.54 7.48
C SER A 565 6.32 7.81 6.39
N TYR A 566 5.19 8.35 5.96
CA TYR A 566 4.26 7.65 5.09
C TYR A 566 4.33 8.09 3.63
N TYR A 567 4.51 9.39 3.37
CA TYR A 567 4.50 9.97 2.02
C TYR A 567 5.59 11.03 1.84
N ASN A 568 5.99 11.24 0.58
CA ASN A 568 6.85 12.36 0.20
C ASN A 568 6.08 13.26 -0.79
N LEU A 569 6.01 14.55 -0.49
CA LEU A 569 5.44 15.56 -1.37
C LEU A 569 6.51 16.54 -1.81
N GLN A 570 6.26 17.22 -2.91
CA GLN A 570 7.02 18.41 -3.27
C GLN A 570 6.09 19.56 -3.65
N PHE A 571 6.51 20.78 -3.39
CA PHE A 571 5.87 21.97 -3.93
C PHE A 571 6.92 23.00 -4.29
N SER A 572 6.60 23.84 -5.28
CA SER A 572 7.45 24.96 -5.68
C SER A 572 6.99 26.24 -5.01
N LYS A 573 7.94 27.11 -4.62
CA LYS A 573 7.65 28.47 -4.15
C LYS A 573 8.71 29.46 -4.63
N SER A 574 8.27 30.58 -5.18
CA SER A 574 9.15 31.70 -5.51
C SER A 574 9.35 32.58 -4.28
N LEU A 575 10.62 32.77 -3.89
CA LEU A 575 11.04 33.72 -2.86
C LEU A 575 11.63 34.95 -3.53
N GLY A 576 11.44 36.12 -2.94
CA GLY A 576 11.78 37.41 -3.56
C GLY A 576 10.65 38.42 -3.44
N LYS A 577 10.96 39.71 -3.60
CA LYS A 577 9.91 40.73 -3.68
C LYS A 577 8.93 40.32 -4.79
N PRO A 578 7.60 40.40 -4.57
CA PRO A 578 6.67 40.28 -5.69
C PRO A 578 7.16 41.26 -6.76
N SER A 579 7.22 40.81 -8.02
CA SER A 579 7.50 41.64 -9.19
C SER A 579 7.11 43.09 -8.91
N GLU A 580 8.03 44.04 -9.11
CA GLU A 580 7.90 45.48 -8.80
C GLU A 580 6.65 46.17 -9.41
N ASN A 581 5.73 45.43 -10.03
CA ASN A 581 4.51 45.90 -10.69
C ASN A 581 3.25 45.09 -10.32
N ASN A 582 3.01 44.74 -9.05
CA ASN A 582 1.78 44.04 -8.64
C ASN A 582 0.87 44.89 -7.72
N ALA A 583 -0.44 44.77 -7.96
CA ALA A 583 -1.50 45.28 -7.11
C ALA A 583 -2.27 44.11 -6.49
N ASP A 584 -2.41 44.11 -5.17
CA ASP A 584 -3.20 43.16 -4.41
C ASP A 584 -4.65 43.60 -4.36
N ILE A 585 -5.54 42.74 -4.86
CA ILE A 585 -6.99 42.92 -4.82
C ILE A 585 -7.58 41.89 -3.86
N PHE A 586 -8.29 42.33 -2.83
CA PHE A 586 -8.88 41.48 -1.79
C PHE A 586 -10.23 42.04 -1.30
N THR A 587 -10.97 41.25 -0.53
CA THR A 587 -12.29 41.64 0.02
C THR A 587 -12.24 41.70 1.54
N GLN A 588 -12.86 42.73 2.11
CA GLN A 588 -12.97 42.92 3.56
C GLN A 588 -14.21 43.75 3.86
N ASN A 589 -14.99 43.41 4.89
CA ASN A 589 -16.19 44.15 5.33
C ASN A 589 -17.19 44.46 4.20
N ARG A 590 -17.44 43.48 3.31
CA ARG A 590 -18.28 43.62 2.11
C ARG A 590 -17.78 44.67 1.10
N GLN A 591 -16.50 45.02 1.12
CA GLN A 591 -15.87 45.95 0.19
C GLN A 591 -14.74 45.26 -0.57
N ILE A 592 -14.47 45.74 -1.78
CA ILE A 592 -13.30 45.37 -2.57
C ILE A 592 -12.22 46.41 -2.27
N LYS A 593 -11.05 45.95 -1.84
CA LYS A 593 -9.88 46.79 -1.56
C LYS A 593 -8.75 46.43 -2.51
N VAL A 594 -8.04 47.46 -2.95
CA VAL A 594 -6.84 47.33 -3.78
C VAL A 594 -5.69 48.05 -3.10
N ARG A 595 -4.54 47.39 -3.03
CA ARG A 595 -3.27 47.98 -2.62
C ARG A 595 -2.24 47.72 -3.70
N ALA A 596 -1.63 48.77 -4.23
CA ALA A 596 -0.62 48.70 -5.27
C ALA A 596 0.68 49.35 -4.80
N ASN A 597 1.80 48.93 -5.38
CA ASN A 597 3.11 49.53 -5.12
C ASN A 597 3.36 50.82 -5.93
N GLN A 598 2.43 51.16 -6.83
CA GLN A 598 2.41 52.38 -7.66
C GLN A 598 0.98 52.90 -7.75
N ASP A 599 0.80 54.15 -8.17
CA ASP A 599 -0.53 54.75 -8.28
C ASP A 599 -1.44 53.95 -9.21
N ILE A 600 -2.65 53.67 -8.74
CA ILE A 600 -3.72 53.11 -9.54
C ILE A 600 -4.25 54.24 -10.42
N LYS A 601 -4.06 54.15 -11.73
CA LYS A 601 -4.61 55.12 -12.68
C LYS A 601 -6.14 54.99 -12.74
N ASN A 602 -6.64 53.78 -12.96
CA ASN A 602 -8.07 53.52 -13.10
C ASN A 602 -8.43 52.15 -12.51
N ILE A 603 -9.62 52.04 -11.93
CA ILE A 603 -10.21 50.78 -11.50
C ILE A 603 -11.60 50.59 -12.10
N SER A 604 -11.89 49.39 -12.57
CA SER A 604 -13.22 48.98 -13.04
C SER A 604 -13.67 47.70 -12.33
N ILE A 605 -14.89 47.68 -11.81
CA ILE A 605 -15.48 46.54 -11.12
C ILE A 605 -16.73 46.11 -11.88
N TYR A 606 -16.80 44.83 -12.25
CA TYR A 606 -17.93 44.22 -12.94
C TYR A 606 -18.53 43.12 -12.07
N ASN A 607 -19.84 42.91 -12.17
CA ASN A 607 -20.45 41.68 -11.64
C ASN A 607 -20.19 40.49 -12.59
N ILE A 608 -20.53 39.27 -12.16
CA ILE A 608 -20.29 38.05 -12.94
C ILE A 608 -21.03 38.01 -14.28
N SER A 609 -22.13 38.76 -14.42
CA SER A 609 -22.89 38.90 -15.67
C SER A 609 -22.27 39.91 -16.65
N GLY A 610 -21.17 40.57 -16.26
CA GLY A 610 -20.46 41.55 -17.09
C GLY A 610 -20.98 42.99 -16.95
N ALA A 611 -21.95 43.27 -16.06
CA ALA A 611 -22.43 44.62 -15.83
C ALA A 611 -21.39 45.43 -15.03
N LEU A 612 -21.07 46.64 -15.49
CA LEU A 612 -20.16 47.56 -14.83
C LEU A 612 -20.82 48.13 -13.57
N ILE A 613 -20.18 47.91 -12.42
CA ILE A 613 -20.63 48.34 -11.09
C ILE A 613 -19.94 49.64 -10.67
N LEU A 614 -18.67 49.79 -11.03
CA LEU A 614 -17.86 50.97 -10.71
C LEU A 614 -16.76 51.14 -11.74
N GLN A 615 -16.52 52.37 -12.18
CA GLN A 615 -15.31 52.76 -12.87
C GLN A 615 -14.82 54.11 -12.32
N GLN A 616 -13.56 54.19 -11.91
CA GLN A 616 -13.03 55.37 -11.24
C GLN A 616 -11.53 55.54 -11.45
N GLU A 617 -11.12 56.78 -11.74
CA GLU A 617 -9.73 57.19 -11.61
C GLU A 617 -9.36 57.38 -10.13
N VAL A 618 -8.25 56.78 -9.71
CA VAL A 618 -7.87 56.71 -8.29
C VAL A 618 -6.69 57.64 -8.01
N ASN A 619 -5.63 57.58 -8.82
CA ASN A 619 -4.35 58.29 -8.65
C ASN A 619 -3.78 58.17 -7.23
N ALA A 620 -3.92 56.98 -6.64
CA ALA A 620 -3.36 56.64 -5.34
C ALA A 620 -2.96 55.16 -5.31
N VAL A 621 -2.07 54.82 -4.39
CA VAL A 621 -1.60 53.44 -4.16
C VAL A 621 -2.66 52.54 -3.50
N GLN A 622 -3.79 53.08 -3.07
CA GLN A 622 -4.87 52.34 -2.42
C GLN A 622 -6.23 52.76 -2.95
N PHE A 623 -7.14 51.78 -3.03
CA PHE A 623 -8.53 51.99 -3.37
C PHE A 623 -9.44 51.12 -2.49
N GLU A 624 -10.60 51.65 -2.14
CA GLU A 624 -11.64 50.93 -1.40
C GLU A 624 -13.01 51.24 -2.00
N SER A 625 -13.77 50.20 -2.34
CA SER A 625 -15.13 50.36 -2.82
C SER A 625 -16.09 50.71 -1.69
N ARG A 626 -17.26 51.25 -2.03
CA ARG A 626 -18.44 51.15 -1.15
C ARG A 626 -18.76 49.69 -0.85
N SER A 627 -19.55 49.43 0.20
CA SER A 627 -20.06 48.09 0.46
C SER A 627 -20.90 47.59 -0.72
N LEU A 628 -20.68 46.34 -1.12
CA LEU A 628 -21.35 45.67 -2.21
C LEU A 628 -22.15 44.46 -1.69
N ASP A 629 -23.05 43.95 -2.53
CA ASP A 629 -23.79 42.73 -2.25
C ASP A 629 -22.91 41.48 -2.34
N SER A 630 -23.34 40.41 -1.68
CA SER A 630 -22.61 39.14 -1.78
C SER A 630 -22.71 38.63 -3.21
N GLY A 631 -21.57 38.19 -3.75
CA GLY A 631 -21.48 37.84 -5.16
C GLY A 631 -20.05 37.69 -5.64
N VAL A 632 -19.91 37.31 -6.91
CA VAL A 632 -18.61 37.23 -7.58
C VAL A 632 -18.45 38.44 -8.49
N TYR A 633 -17.31 39.11 -8.36
CA TYR A 633 -16.96 40.32 -9.10
C TYR A 633 -15.65 40.13 -9.87
N VAL A 634 -15.53 40.79 -11.01
CA VAL A 634 -14.29 40.91 -11.78
C VAL A 634 -13.76 42.34 -11.57
N VAL A 635 -12.55 42.45 -11.05
CA VAL A 635 -11.90 43.74 -10.78
C VAL A 635 -10.74 43.90 -11.75
N GLN A 636 -10.76 44.99 -12.50
CA GLN A 636 -9.69 45.43 -13.39
C GLN A 636 -9.02 46.67 -12.80
N VAL A 637 -7.71 46.63 -12.64
CA VAL A 637 -6.88 47.73 -12.13
C VAL A 637 -5.86 48.09 -13.20
N ILE A 638 -5.81 49.36 -13.60
CA ILE A 638 -4.79 49.91 -14.49
C ILE A 638 -3.87 50.76 -13.64
N LEU A 639 -2.58 50.44 -13.63
CA LEU A 639 -1.56 51.20 -12.91
C LEU A 639 -1.09 52.40 -13.75
N SER A 640 -0.46 53.38 -13.09
CA SER A 640 0.10 54.58 -13.72
C SER A 640 1.13 54.27 -14.83
N ASN A 641 1.83 53.15 -14.74
CA ASN A 641 2.73 52.62 -15.77
C ASN A 641 2.02 51.96 -16.98
N GLY A 642 0.68 51.92 -16.99
CA GLY A 642 -0.13 51.35 -18.07
C GLY A 642 -0.42 49.85 -17.95
N LYS A 643 0.13 49.13 -16.96
CA LYS A 643 -0.15 47.70 -16.75
C LYS A 643 -1.58 47.48 -16.24
N ALA A 644 -2.30 46.55 -16.88
CA ALA A 644 -3.62 46.11 -16.44
C ALA A 644 -3.55 44.79 -15.63
N ILE A 645 -4.26 44.75 -14.51
CA ILE A 645 -4.37 43.59 -13.62
C ILE A 645 -5.84 43.25 -13.47
N ASN A 646 -6.21 41.99 -13.73
CA ASN A 646 -7.60 41.53 -13.61
C ASN A 646 -7.69 40.41 -12.57
N LYS A 647 -8.63 40.48 -11.61
CA LYS A 647 -8.85 39.45 -10.59
C LYS A 647 -10.32 39.21 -10.35
N LYS A 648 -10.71 37.93 -10.20
CA LYS A 648 -12.03 37.55 -9.69
C LYS A 648 -11.99 37.54 -8.16
N VAL A 649 -12.98 38.16 -7.52
CA VAL A 649 -13.12 38.19 -6.07
C VAL A 649 -14.54 37.79 -5.67
N LYS A 650 -14.66 37.13 -4.51
CA LYS A 650 -15.95 36.78 -3.91
C LYS A 650 -16.16 37.63 -2.66
N LEU A 651 -17.33 38.26 -2.59
CA LEU A 651 -17.79 39.08 -1.47
C LEU A 651 -18.81 38.34 -0.62
#